data_AF-A0A8H4ARP9-F1
#
_entry.id   AF-A0A8H4ARP9-F1
#
_cell.length_a   1.000
_cell.length_b   1.000
_cell.length_c   1.000
_cell.angle_alpha   90.00
_cell.angle_beta   90.00
_cell.angle_gamma   90.00
#
_symmetry.space_group_name_H-M   'P 1'
#
loop_
_entity.id
_entity.type
_entity.pdbx_description
1 polymer ?
#
loop_
_entity_poly.entity_id
_entity_poly.type
_entity_poly.pdbx_seq_one_letter_code
_entity_poly.pdbx_strand_id
1 'polypeptide(L)'
;MTNDVYDREALFRIVSTFPLIDSHCHNLLTSDASLIYPLEVCFSEAHSNALKDALQTSVLKRCVRHLAEFYNCPPTLDSIKQVRDLMSHIDICKTCFKPTGIQSLLLDDGLDTLGGLMDVQSHLELVDIARRIVRIESIAEKILYDLATSVACTDQKVLNFSSFEEQLKKQFETYAKSESVVAFKSIAAYGSGLNINCALNPEAAAIALGNFISDFESLSYKKGSVRLINEVLIDHILNLAIDIAIQHDIPIQFHTGFGDSDFDLIASNPLLLRPLIEKYPNAKFVILHAAYPYTRQAGYLASVYSNVYVDIGLVFPLIPASGQQASLRELLEICPSNKISFSTDGHYHPESFYVAAIQGRETLSKVLLESVENGEFSYEEAIKVAKQIMFENSNSLYKLNLIPKQIDNEEYKDVSGKQRIVKLKKMGVKFVRIGFMECSNQYRFHIVPIDRFQNYIINSGLTNMRANTAFPYYGDVLPENIGVNETGELLLKPDLSTLIHLPYNPKHANVQVFFENKLTPVDPQFGKIDNSPNSLVFPLCPRTCLKNIIESACKDLGITFLIGTEFEFVLLKDTMPPVPVDDTVYVEASSFHVSNSVEILDRIVEFLQLQGIEVEQFHSNGAPGKFKIVTTPKSPLIAADKVVVTRQTIYDVAAQAGVKATFVPKPFKEQVGTGAHVHLSFKEINKSQKIVDNHPSRLSPYERSFIAGVLHHIKAICAFALPTDLSYTRIVDNCWTGSQICWNVENRLIFEYFFFYKIMVHIV
;
A
#
# COMPACT_ATOMS: atom_id res chain seq x y z
N MET A 1 18.74 -15.79 -8.97
CA MET A 1 18.09 -15.71 -7.63
C MET A 1 17.58 -17.12 -7.29
N THR A 2 17.33 -17.44 -6.02
CA THR A 2 16.85 -18.77 -5.58
C THR A 2 15.37 -18.82 -5.90
N ASN A 3 14.83 -20.02 -6.15
CA ASN A 3 13.40 -20.19 -6.40
C ASN A 3 12.57 -19.50 -5.30
N ASP A 4 12.99 -19.62 -4.05
CA ASP A 4 12.36 -19.01 -2.86
C ASP A 4 12.10 -17.48 -2.94
N VAL A 5 13.07 -16.68 -3.40
CA VAL A 5 12.89 -15.21 -3.53
C VAL A 5 11.96 -14.87 -4.70
N TYR A 6 12.08 -15.58 -5.82
CA TYR A 6 11.17 -15.42 -6.95
C TYR A 6 9.75 -15.81 -6.59
N ASP A 7 9.58 -16.88 -5.81
CA ASP A 7 8.30 -17.43 -5.42
C ASP A 7 7.62 -16.54 -4.36
N ARG A 8 8.40 -15.97 -3.44
CA ARG A 8 7.94 -14.92 -2.53
C ARG A 8 7.48 -13.66 -3.27
N GLU A 9 8.29 -13.14 -4.20
CA GLU A 9 7.89 -12.01 -5.03
C GLU A 9 6.67 -12.33 -5.90
N ALA A 10 6.54 -13.57 -6.37
CA ALA A 10 5.38 -14.02 -7.14
C ALA A 10 4.11 -14.02 -6.28
N LEU A 11 4.16 -14.50 -5.04
CA LEU A 11 3.04 -14.42 -4.10
C LEU A 11 2.63 -12.97 -3.84
N PHE A 12 3.59 -12.10 -3.50
CA PHE A 12 3.32 -10.66 -3.31
C PHE A 12 2.70 -10.05 -4.56
N ARG A 13 3.28 -10.29 -5.75
CA ARG A 13 2.76 -9.77 -7.01
C ARG A 13 1.33 -10.22 -7.24
N ILE A 14 1.03 -11.51 -7.08
CA ILE A 14 -0.33 -12.04 -7.25
C ILE A 14 -1.30 -11.39 -6.26
N VAL A 15 -0.97 -11.35 -4.97
CA VAL A 15 -1.85 -10.74 -3.96
C VAL A 15 -2.06 -9.24 -4.23
N SER A 16 -1.09 -8.54 -4.81
CA SER A 16 -1.23 -7.13 -5.17
C SER A 16 -1.98 -6.87 -6.47
N THR A 17 -1.96 -7.79 -7.45
CA THR A 17 -2.38 -7.49 -8.83
C THR A 17 -3.50 -8.37 -9.34
N PHE A 18 -3.81 -9.48 -8.68
CA PHE A 18 -4.96 -10.30 -9.04
C PHE A 18 -6.26 -9.55 -8.72
N PRO A 19 -7.30 -9.64 -9.57
CA PRO A 19 -8.55 -8.92 -9.36
C PRO A 19 -9.29 -9.42 -8.12
N LEU A 20 -10.15 -8.58 -7.57
CA LEU A 20 -11.07 -8.91 -6.49
C LEU A 20 -12.50 -9.03 -7.02
N ILE A 21 -13.26 -9.99 -6.50
CA ILE A 21 -14.72 -9.95 -6.52
C ILE A 21 -15.15 -9.62 -5.10
N ASP A 22 -15.81 -8.49 -4.94
CA ASP A 22 -16.38 -8.10 -3.66
C ASP A 22 -17.73 -8.81 -3.49
N SER A 23 -17.72 -9.95 -2.77
CA SER A 23 -18.89 -10.83 -2.70
C SER A 23 -20.02 -10.32 -1.81
N HIS A 24 -19.76 -9.28 -1.03
CA HIS A 24 -20.77 -8.62 -0.21
C HIS A 24 -20.35 -7.17 0.10
N CYS A 25 -21.14 -6.23 -0.37
CA CYS A 25 -21.00 -4.82 -0.08
C CYS A 25 -22.36 -4.10 -0.21
N HIS A 26 -22.39 -2.79 0.00
CA HIS A 26 -23.59 -1.97 -0.08
C HIS A 26 -23.44 -0.82 -1.06
N ASN A 27 -24.55 -0.20 -1.41
CA ASN A 27 -24.58 0.88 -2.36
C ASN A 27 -23.83 2.12 -1.84
N LEU A 28 -23.14 2.81 -2.76
CA LEU A 28 -22.55 4.12 -2.49
C LEU A 28 -23.63 5.19 -2.32
N LEU A 29 -23.31 6.26 -1.60
CA LEU A 29 -24.17 7.44 -1.51
C LEU A 29 -24.22 8.17 -2.86
N THR A 30 -25.36 8.78 -3.16
CA THR A 30 -25.46 9.81 -4.21
C THR A 30 -24.61 11.03 -3.87
N SER A 31 -24.29 11.84 -4.89
CA SER A 31 -23.51 13.07 -4.70
C SER A 31 -24.07 13.96 -3.59
N ASP A 32 -25.38 14.19 -3.56
CA ASP A 32 -26.02 15.05 -2.56
C ASP A 32 -25.95 14.44 -1.15
N ALA A 33 -26.24 13.14 -1.02
CA ALA A 33 -26.19 12.45 0.26
C ALA A 33 -24.74 12.36 0.81
N SER A 34 -23.74 12.27 -0.07
CA SER A 34 -22.32 12.22 0.30
C SER A 34 -21.82 13.49 1.00
N LEU A 35 -22.50 14.62 0.80
CA LEU A 35 -22.20 15.89 1.48
C LEU A 35 -22.81 15.97 2.89
N ILE A 36 -23.84 15.17 3.15
CA ILE A 36 -24.59 15.16 4.41
C ILE A 36 -23.95 14.20 5.41
N TYR A 37 -23.55 13.01 4.95
CA TYR A 37 -23.08 11.95 5.82
C TYR A 37 -21.55 11.99 6.01
N PRO A 38 -21.05 12.05 7.25
CA PRO A 38 -19.63 12.20 7.52
C PRO A 38 -18.85 10.93 7.14
N LEU A 39 -17.62 11.06 6.66
CA LEU A 39 -16.76 9.93 6.27
C LEU A 39 -16.56 8.87 7.38
N GLU A 40 -16.58 9.32 8.63
CA GLU A 40 -16.39 8.50 9.83
C GLU A 40 -17.34 7.30 9.93
N VAL A 41 -18.56 7.41 9.36
CA VAL A 41 -19.56 6.33 9.45
C VAL A 41 -19.08 5.05 8.79
N CYS A 42 -18.13 5.14 7.86
CA CYS A 42 -17.60 3.99 7.13
C CYS A 42 -16.60 3.14 7.91
N PHE A 43 -16.16 3.62 9.08
CA PHE A 43 -15.07 3.02 9.84
C PHE A 43 -15.48 2.64 11.26
N SER A 44 -16.79 2.61 11.53
CA SER A 44 -17.36 2.29 12.82
C SER A 44 -18.85 1.98 12.73
N GLU A 45 -19.29 0.87 13.33
CA GLU A 45 -20.72 0.56 13.54
C GLU A 45 -21.38 1.48 14.60
N ALA A 46 -20.57 2.24 15.35
CA ALA A 46 -21.11 3.15 16.35
C ALA A 46 -21.86 4.33 15.72
N HIS A 47 -23.01 4.69 16.31
CA HIS A 47 -23.80 5.85 15.93
C HIS A 47 -23.77 6.94 16.99
N SER A 48 -24.24 8.14 16.62
CA SER A 48 -24.46 9.27 17.54
C SER A 48 -23.21 9.68 18.35
N ASN A 49 -23.31 9.83 19.68
CA ASN A 49 -22.19 10.25 20.52
C ASN A 49 -21.06 9.20 20.55
N ALA A 50 -21.35 7.91 20.40
CA ALA A 50 -20.33 6.86 20.40
C ALA A 50 -19.41 6.92 19.18
N LEU A 51 -19.89 7.47 18.04
CA LEU A 51 -19.05 7.71 16.87
C LEU A 51 -17.91 8.70 17.15
N LYS A 52 -18.09 9.63 18.10
CA LYS A 52 -17.03 10.57 18.50
C LYS A 52 -15.88 9.84 19.20
N ASP A 53 -16.17 8.79 19.95
CA ASP A 53 -15.17 7.97 20.62
C ASP A 53 -14.43 7.05 19.64
N ALA A 54 -15.09 6.64 18.55
CA ALA A 54 -14.47 5.86 17.46
C ALA A 54 -13.24 6.57 16.87
N LEU A 55 -13.19 7.91 16.94
CA LEU A 55 -12.04 8.72 16.53
C LEU A 55 -10.74 8.40 17.29
N GLN A 56 -10.86 7.86 18.51
CA GLN A 56 -9.71 7.54 19.36
C GLN A 56 -9.13 6.15 19.09
N THR A 57 -9.85 5.30 18.35
CA THR A 57 -9.46 3.92 18.09
C THR A 57 -8.21 3.82 17.22
N SER A 58 -7.41 2.76 17.43
CA SER A 58 -6.27 2.44 16.55
C SER A 58 -6.73 2.07 15.13
N VAL A 59 -7.96 1.55 15.02
CA VAL A 59 -8.67 1.20 13.79
C VAL A 59 -8.80 2.42 12.89
N LEU A 60 -9.53 3.46 13.34
CA LEU A 60 -9.71 4.66 12.53
C LEU A 60 -8.38 5.37 12.25
N LYS A 61 -7.47 5.43 13.24
CA LYS A 61 -6.13 6.03 13.06
C LYS A 61 -5.33 5.35 11.94
N ARG A 62 -5.46 4.03 11.76
CA ARG A 62 -4.85 3.31 10.64
C ARG A 62 -5.53 3.65 9.31
N CYS A 63 -6.87 3.65 9.27
CA CYS A 63 -7.63 4.04 8.08
C CYS A 63 -7.26 5.46 7.61
N VAL A 64 -7.17 6.43 8.54
CA VAL A 64 -6.74 7.80 8.25
C VAL A 64 -5.32 7.85 7.69
N ARG A 65 -4.36 7.04 8.17
CA ARG A 65 -3.02 7.01 7.59
C ARG A 65 -3.01 6.44 6.16
N HIS A 66 -3.74 5.35 5.91
CA HIS A 66 -3.86 4.79 4.57
C HIS A 66 -4.47 5.80 3.59
N LEU A 67 -5.56 6.46 4.01
CA LEU A 67 -6.21 7.49 3.20
C LEU A 67 -5.34 8.73 3.01
N ALA A 68 -4.60 9.16 4.02
CA ALA A 68 -3.71 10.32 3.90
C ALA A 68 -2.52 10.04 2.99
N GLU A 69 -1.96 8.82 3.03
CA GLU A 69 -0.95 8.38 2.06
C GLU A 69 -1.53 8.36 0.65
N PHE A 70 -2.73 7.79 0.50
CA PHE A 70 -3.45 7.71 -0.78
C PHE A 70 -3.76 9.09 -1.38
N TYR A 71 -4.31 10.00 -0.59
CA TYR A 71 -4.61 11.38 -1.00
C TYR A 71 -3.39 12.31 -0.97
N ASN A 72 -2.26 11.83 -0.46
CA ASN A 72 -1.01 12.58 -0.33
C ASN A 72 -1.19 13.89 0.46
N CYS A 73 -1.77 13.78 1.66
CA CYS A 73 -2.03 14.87 2.59
C CYS A 73 -1.56 14.49 4.01
N PRO A 74 -1.54 15.45 4.97
CA PRO A 74 -1.26 15.11 6.37
C PRO A 74 -2.21 14.04 6.94
N PRO A 75 -1.77 13.18 7.87
CA PRO A 75 -2.56 12.05 8.39
C PRO A 75 -3.62 12.49 9.42
N THR A 76 -4.52 13.37 8.99
CA THR A 76 -5.67 13.85 9.76
C THR A 76 -6.93 13.72 8.93
N LEU A 77 -8.06 13.50 9.60
CA LEU A 77 -9.34 13.37 8.92
C LEU A 77 -9.77 14.67 8.22
N ASP A 78 -9.45 15.81 8.82
CA ASP A 78 -9.72 17.12 8.24
C ASP A 78 -8.94 17.35 6.94
N SER A 79 -7.66 16.95 6.90
CA SER A 79 -6.87 17.04 5.67
C SER A 79 -7.41 16.14 4.56
N ILE A 80 -7.92 14.95 4.90
CA ILE A 80 -8.59 14.06 3.93
C ILE A 80 -9.86 14.71 3.40
N LYS A 81 -10.72 15.24 4.29
CA LYS A 81 -11.96 15.95 3.91
C LYS A 81 -11.68 17.14 3.00
N GLN A 82 -10.64 17.94 3.30
CA GLN A 82 -10.22 19.05 2.45
C GLN A 82 -9.79 18.60 1.05
N VAL A 83 -9.12 17.45 0.89
CA VAL A 83 -8.79 16.92 -0.44
C VAL A 83 -10.06 16.47 -1.17
N ARG A 84 -10.98 15.80 -0.46
CA ARG A 84 -12.28 15.37 -1.01
C ARG A 84 -13.10 16.54 -1.53
N ASP A 85 -13.14 17.66 -0.81
CA ASP A 85 -13.89 18.87 -1.20
C ASP A 85 -13.41 19.48 -2.53
N LEU A 86 -12.21 19.13 -3.00
CA LEU A 86 -11.66 19.57 -4.29
C LEU A 86 -12.03 18.66 -5.47
N MET A 87 -12.75 17.57 -5.22
CA MET A 87 -13.08 16.55 -6.21
C MET A 87 -14.60 16.38 -6.33
N SER A 88 -15.09 16.04 -7.52
CA SER A 88 -16.49 15.61 -7.65
C SER A 88 -16.68 14.24 -7.00
N HIS A 89 -17.89 13.93 -6.53
CA HIS A 89 -18.17 12.64 -5.89
C HIS A 89 -17.79 11.45 -6.80
N ILE A 90 -18.12 11.52 -8.09
CA ILE A 90 -17.78 10.46 -9.05
C ILE A 90 -16.25 10.34 -9.27
N ASP A 91 -15.50 11.44 -9.22
CA ASP A 91 -14.04 11.41 -9.30
C ASP A 91 -13.43 10.75 -8.05
N ILE A 92 -14.01 10.97 -6.87
CA ILE A 92 -13.61 10.29 -5.63
C ILE A 92 -13.85 8.79 -5.78
N CYS A 93 -15.04 8.38 -6.26
CA CYS A 93 -15.37 6.98 -6.51
C CYS A 93 -14.37 6.33 -7.48
N LYS A 94 -14.16 6.92 -8.66
CA LYS A 94 -13.21 6.39 -9.67
C LYS A 94 -11.78 6.34 -9.13
N THR A 95 -11.38 7.34 -8.36
CA THR A 95 -10.04 7.41 -7.75
C THR A 95 -9.85 6.29 -6.73
N CYS A 96 -10.82 6.08 -5.84
CA CYS A 96 -10.78 5.05 -4.80
C CYS A 96 -10.82 3.63 -5.39
N PHE A 97 -11.63 3.39 -6.42
CA PHE A 97 -11.79 2.06 -7.01
C PHE A 97 -10.63 1.64 -7.91
N LYS A 98 -9.97 2.59 -8.60
CA LYS A 98 -8.87 2.28 -9.52
C LYS A 98 -7.76 1.38 -8.92
N PRO A 99 -7.19 1.66 -7.73
CA PRO A 99 -6.11 0.85 -7.15
C PRO A 99 -6.57 -0.44 -6.48
N THR A 100 -7.88 -0.66 -6.28
CA THR A 100 -8.38 -1.85 -5.56
C THR A 100 -8.32 -3.10 -6.42
N GLY A 101 -8.44 -2.96 -7.74
CA GLY A 101 -8.61 -4.07 -8.66
C GLY A 101 -9.92 -4.84 -8.47
N ILE A 102 -10.93 -4.22 -7.83
CA ILE A 102 -12.27 -4.82 -7.74
C ILE A 102 -12.87 -4.85 -9.14
N GLN A 103 -13.14 -6.05 -9.64
CA GLN A 103 -13.71 -6.29 -10.95
C GLN A 103 -15.23 -6.44 -10.88
N SER A 104 -15.77 -6.86 -9.73
CA SER A 104 -17.21 -7.01 -9.54
C SER A 104 -17.67 -6.67 -8.13
N LEU A 105 -18.86 -6.07 -8.03
CA LEU A 105 -19.56 -5.75 -6.79
C LEU A 105 -20.87 -6.55 -6.69
N LEU A 106 -21.06 -7.26 -5.59
CA LEU A 106 -22.34 -7.89 -5.25
C LEU A 106 -22.98 -7.10 -4.11
N LEU A 107 -24.01 -6.33 -4.46
CA LEU A 107 -24.57 -5.25 -3.65
C LEU A 107 -25.84 -5.70 -2.93
N ASP A 108 -25.80 -5.76 -1.60
CA ASP A 108 -27.01 -5.80 -0.77
C ASP A 108 -27.64 -4.40 -0.73
N ASP A 109 -28.71 -4.24 -1.51
CA ASP A 109 -29.39 -2.97 -1.72
C ASP A 109 -30.47 -2.67 -0.66
N GLY A 110 -30.59 -3.50 0.37
CA GLY A 110 -31.56 -3.33 1.46
C GLY A 110 -31.10 -2.42 2.60
N LEU A 111 -29.89 -1.87 2.56
CA LEU A 111 -29.32 -1.03 3.62
C LEU A 111 -29.73 0.46 3.50
N ASP A 112 -31.03 0.77 3.47
CA ASP A 112 -31.49 2.17 3.33
C ASP A 112 -31.80 2.84 4.69
N THR A 113 -30.76 3.00 5.52
CA THR A 113 -30.89 3.68 6.84
C THR A 113 -30.70 5.19 6.75
N LEU A 114 -30.01 5.66 5.71
CA LEU A 114 -29.57 7.05 5.56
C LEU A 114 -30.26 7.79 4.39
N GLY A 115 -30.93 7.10 3.46
CA GLY A 115 -31.50 7.74 2.28
C GLY A 115 -30.45 8.23 1.27
N GLY A 116 -30.81 8.26 -0.01
CA GLY A 116 -29.96 8.79 -1.07
C GLY A 116 -28.81 7.87 -1.47
N LEU A 117 -29.05 6.57 -1.52
CA LEU A 117 -28.14 5.58 -2.10
C LEU A 117 -28.25 5.55 -3.63
N MET A 118 -27.13 5.32 -4.30
CA MET A 118 -27.08 5.05 -5.74
C MET A 118 -27.79 3.72 -6.04
N ASP A 119 -28.40 3.57 -7.21
CA ASP A 119 -28.89 2.27 -7.65
C ASP A 119 -27.73 1.32 -8.03
N VAL A 120 -28.03 0.02 -8.11
CA VAL A 120 -27.03 -1.01 -8.43
C VAL A 120 -26.37 -0.77 -9.79
N GLN A 121 -27.12 -0.32 -10.80
CA GLN A 121 -26.58 -0.14 -12.16
C GLN A 121 -25.61 1.03 -12.25
N SER A 122 -25.81 2.08 -11.45
CA SER A 122 -24.88 3.22 -11.38
C SER A 122 -23.45 2.83 -10.98
N HIS A 123 -23.23 1.66 -10.38
CA HIS A 123 -21.90 1.17 -10.01
C HIS A 123 -21.12 0.59 -11.19
N LEU A 124 -21.75 0.33 -12.34
CA LEU A 124 -21.07 -0.16 -13.56
C LEU A 124 -20.08 0.86 -14.14
N GLU A 125 -20.14 2.12 -13.73
CA GLU A 125 -19.09 3.10 -14.05
C GLU A 125 -17.76 2.84 -13.35
N LEU A 126 -17.75 2.00 -12.31
CA LEU A 126 -16.61 1.75 -11.44
C LEU A 126 -16.01 0.35 -11.61
N VAL A 127 -16.82 -0.62 -12.05
CA VAL A 127 -16.46 -2.05 -12.14
C VAL A 127 -17.06 -2.71 -13.39
N ASP A 128 -16.55 -3.88 -13.77
CA ASP A 128 -17.05 -4.60 -14.96
C ASP A 128 -18.49 -5.11 -14.75
N ILE A 129 -18.80 -5.59 -13.54
CA ILE A 129 -20.12 -6.16 -13.21
C ILE A 129 -20.56 -5.70 -11.82
N ALA A 130 -21.76 -5.14 -11.74
CA ALA A 130 -22.49 -4.90 -10.50
C ALA A 130 -23.76 -5.76 -10.51
N ARG A 131 -23.95 -6.59 -9.47
CA ARG A 131 -25.13 -7.45 -9.31
C ARG A 131 -25.79 -7.20 -7.98
N ARG A 132 -27.07 -7.52 -7.92
CA ARG A 132 -27.90 -7.32 -6.74
C ARG A 132 -27.93 -8.56 -5.85
N ILE A 133 -27.86 -8.34 -4.55
CA ILE A 133 -28.20 -9.28 -3.50
C ILE A 133 -29.49 -8.77 -2.86
N VAL A 134 -30.52 -9.60 -2.80
CA VAL A 134 -31.84 -9.17 -2.29
C VAL A 134 -31.94 -9.47 -0.80
N ARG A 135 -32.11 -8.42 0.00
CA ARG A 135 -32.43 -8.53 1.43
C ARG A 135 -33.88 -8.98 1.61
N ILE A 136 -34.08 -10.20 2.11
CA ILE A 136 -35.39 -10.84 2.15
C ILE A 136 -36.33 -10.15 3.14
N GLU A 137 -35.80 -9.63 4.25
CA GLU A 137 -36.56 -8.93 5.27
C GLU A 137 -37.14 -7.62 4.72
N SER A 138 -36.39 -6.86 3.92
CA SER A 138 -36.89 -5.63 3.31
C SER A 138 -38.04 -5.86 2.33
N ILE A 139 -38.02 -6.98 1.60
CA ILE A 139 -39.14 -7.38 0.75
C ILE A 139 -40.35 -7.75 1.60
N ALA A 140 -40.14 -8.52 2.67
CA ALA A 140 -41.21 -8.92 3.57
C ALA A 140 -41.84 -7.72 4.30
N GLU A 141 -41.03 -6.80 4.81
CA GLU A 141 -41.48 -5.56 5.46
C GLU A 141 -42.37 -4.73 4.53
N LYS A 142 -42.00 -4.60 3.26
CA LYS A 142 -42.83 -3.90 2.27
C LYS A 142 -44.19 -4.57 2.06
N ILE A 143 -44.21 -5.89 1.89
CA ILE A 143 -45.47 -6.66 1.73
C ILE A 143 -46.32 -6.55 3.00
N LEU A 144 -45.71 -6.64 4.18
CA LEU A 144 -46.40 -6.49 5.46
C LEU A 144 -47.01 -5.10 5.62
N TYR A 145 -46.28 -4.05 5.25
CA TYR A 145 -46.78 -2.67 5.26
C TYR A 145 -47.98 -2.49 4.31
N ASP A 146 -47.87 -2.95 3.07
CA ASP A 146 -48.93 -2.86 2.07
C ASP A 146 -50.19 -3.64 2.52
N LEU A 147 -49.99 -4.84 3.06
CA LEU A 147 -51.06 -5.69 3.57
C LEU A 147 -51.77 -5.05 4.78
N ALA A 148 -51.02 -4.57 5.75
CA ALA A 148 -51.59 -3.95 6.94
C ALA A 148 -52.32 -2.64 6.62
N THR A 149 -51.79 -1.84 5.69
CA THR A 149 -52.45 -0.63 5.18
C THR A 149 -53.76 -0.98 4.46
N SER A 150 -53.76 -2.01 3.62
CA SER A 150 -54.97 -2.47 2.92
C SER A 150 -56.07 -2.92 3.89
N VAL A 151 -55.70 -3.61 4.97
CA VAL A 151 -56.66 -4.04 6.01
C VAL A 151 -57.19 -2.83 6.78
N ALA A 152 -56.34 -1.86 7.12
CA ALA A 152 -56.76 -0.64 7.82
C ALA A 152 -57.72 0.23 6.97
N CYS A 153 -57.59 0.21 5.65
CA CYS A 153 -58.41 1.01 4.73
C CYS A 153 -59.70 0.33 4.23
N THR A 154 -59.96 -0.93 4.59
CA THR A 154 -61.14 -1.69 4.12
C THR A 154 -61.94 -2.27 5.29
N ASP A 155 -63.26 -2.46 5.14
CA ASP A 155 -64.08 -3.17 6.15
C ASP A 155 -63.76 -4.69 6.24
N GLN A 156 -62.74 -5.15 5.51
CA GLN A 156 -62.32 -6.54 5.43
C GLN A 156 -61.46 -6.91 6.65
N LYS A 157 -62.09 -7.50 7.67
CA LYS A 157 -61.41 -7.98 8.90
C LYS A 157 -60.76 -9.36 8.78
N VAL A 158 -60.78 -9.99 7.61
CA VAL A 158 -60.27 -11.35 7.40
C VAL A 158 -59.02 -11.32 6.54
N LEU A 159 -57.90 -11.64 7.16
CA LEU A 159 -56.61 -11.83 6.51
C LEU A 159 -56.46 -13.25 5.99
N ASN A 160 -56.14 -13.38 4.71
CA ASN A 160 -55.78 -14.66 4.14
C ASN A 160 -54.26 -14.84 4.22
N PHE A 161 -53.79 -15.65 5.16
CA PHE A 161 -52.37 -16.01 5.30
C PHE A 161 -51.77 -16.57 3.99
N SER A 162 -52.55 -17.35 3.24
CA SER A 162 -52.10 -17.88 1.94
C SER A 162 -51.79 -16.79 0.92
N SER A 163 -52.50 -15.65 0.96
CA SER A 163 -52.21 -14.50 0.09
C SER A 163 -50.86 -13.85 0.39
N PHE A 164 -50.52 -13.71 1.69
CA PHE A 164 -49.21 -13.20 2.11
C PHE A 164 -48.08 -14.12 1.65
N GLU A 165 -48.24 -15.42 1.89
CA GLU A 165 -47.26 -16.43 1.49
C GLU A 165 -47.09 -16.51 -0.04
N GLU A 166 -48.18 -16.47 -0.81
CA GLU A 166 -48.13 -16.46 -2.28
C GLU A 166 -47.43 -15.20 -2.82
N GLN A 167 -47.67 -14.04 -2.21
CA GLN A 167 -47.00 -12.79 -2.61
C GLN A 167 -45.49 -12.85 -2.35
N LEU A 168 -45.07 -13.34 -1.18
CA LEU A 168 -43.66 -13.55 -0.85
C LEU A 168 -43.00 -14.51 -1.83
N LYS A 169 -43.59 -15.69 -2.03
CA LYS A 169 -43.07 -16.70 -2.97
C LYS A 169 -42.93 -16.12 -4.37
N LYS A 170 -43.95 -15.41 -4.85
CA LYS A 170 -43.91 -14.77 -6.17
C LYS A 170 -42.78 -13.74 -6.27
N GLN A 171 -42.60 -12.88 -5.28
CA GLN A 171 -41.53 -11.87 -5.28
C GLN A 171 -40.14 -12.52 -5.23
N PHE A 172 -39.92 -13.47 -4.33
CA PHE A 172 -38.66 -14.21 -4.23
C PHE A 172 -38.37 -14.98 -5.52
N GLU A 173 -39.33 -15.70 -6.10
CA GLU A 173 -39.15 -16.36 -7.40
C GLU A 173 -38.82 -15.36 -8.52
N THR A 174 -39.46 -14.19 -8.51
CA THR A 174 -39.21 -13.15 -9.53
C THR A 174 -37.77 -12.66 -9.44
N TYR A 175 -37.28 -12.41 -8.22
CA TYR A 175 -35.90 -11.99 -8.01
C TYR A 175 -34.91 -13.12 -8.29
N ALA A 176 -35.19 -14.35 -7.86
CA ALA A 176 -34.30 -15.49 -8.09
C ALA A 176 -34.16 -15.87 -9.57
N LYS A 177 -35.18 -15.58 -10.40
CA LYS A 177 -35.13 -15.75 -11.86
C LYS A 177 -34.42 -14.60 -12.59
N SER A 178 -34.20 -13.46 -11.93
CA SER A 178 -33.62 -12.28 -12.56
C SER A 178 -32.12 -12.44 -12.73
N GLU A 179 -31.60 -12.25 -13.95
CA GLU A 179 -30.15 -12.29 -14.21
C GLU A 179 -29.38 -11.20 -13.43
N SER A 180 -30.04 -10.11 -13.04
CA SER A 180 -29.42 -9.04 -12.24
C SER A 180 -29.23 -9.40 -10.77
N VAL A 181 -29.86 -10.48 -10.29
CA VAL A 181 -29.80 -10.94 -8.90
C VAL A 181 -28.94 -12.20 -8.83
N VAL A 182 -28.03 -12.24 -7.86
CA VAL A 182 -27.10 -13.38 -7.69
C VAL A 182 -27.28 -14.14 -6.38
N ALA A 183 -27.94 -13.53 -5.39
CA ALA A 183 -28.13 -14.14 -4.08
C ALA A 183 -29.26 -13.46 -3.29
N PHE A 184 -29.68 -14.14 -2.23
CA PHE A 184 -30.45 -13.55 -1.14
C PHE A 184 -29.54 -13.22 0.05
N LYS A 185 -29.96 -12.27 0.88
CA LYS A 185 -29.35 -11.92 2.16
C LYS A 185 -30.42 -11.93 3.24
N SER A 186 -30.08 -12.51 4.38
CA SER A 186 -30.84 -12.38 5.62
C SER A 186 -30.07 -11.58 6.65
N ILE A 187 -30.80 -10.69 7.32
CA ILE A 187 -30.37 -9.92 8.49
C ILE A 187 -31.06 -10.42 9.78
N ALA A 188 -31.49 -11.68 9.84
CA ALA A 188 -32.16 -12.26 11.01
C ALA A 188 -31.37 -12.06 12.32
N ALA A 189 -30.03 -11.97 12.26
CA ALA A 189 -29.20 -11.62 13.41
C ALA A 189 -29.53 -10.26 14.07
N TYR A 190 -30.03 -9.28 13.30
CA TYR A 190 -30.52 -7.97 13.79
C TYR A 190 -31.99 -8.01 14.27
N GLY A 191 -32.69 -9.12 14.05
CA GLY A 191 -34.09 -9.32 14.39
C GLY A 191 -34.26 -10.35 15.49
N SER A 192 -34.52 -11.61 15.10
CA SER A 192 -34.78 -12.73 16.02
C SER A 192 -33.55 -13.53 16.43
N GLY A 193 -32.38 -13.26 15.85
CA GLY A 193 -31.18 -14.06 16.02
C GLY A 193 -31.08 -15.21 15.01
N LEU A 194 -29.99 -15.98 15.10
CA LEU A 194 -29.67 -17.06 14.16
C LEU A 194 -30.19 -18.45 14.57
N ASN A 195 -30.91 -18.55 15.70
CA ASN A 195 -31.52 -19.80 16.15
C ASN A 195 -32.87 -20.03 15.47
N ILE A 196 -32.83 -20.30 14.16
CA ILE A 196 -34.01 -20.36 13.30
C ILE A 196 -34.83 -21.64 13.53
N ASN A 197 -36.13 -21.51 13.82
CA ASN A 197 -37.03 -22.65 13.94
C ASN A 197 -37.36 -23.25 12.56
N CYS A 198 -36.75 -24.40 12.32
CA CYS A 198 -36.86 -25.14 11.08
C CYS A 198 -38.16 -25.97 10.96
N ALA A 199 -38.91 -26.16 12.04
CA ALA A 199 -40.12 -26.99 12.09
C ALA A 199 -41.36 -26.17 12.46
N LEU A 200 -41.44 -24.93 11.94
CA LEU A 200 -42.53 -24.02 12.23
C LEU A 200 -43.86 -24.56 11.68
N ASN A 201 -44.91 -24.56 12.52
CA ASN A 201 -46.27 -24.84 12.08
C ASN A 201 -46.80 -23.63 11.27
N PRO A 202 -47.32 -23.80 10.05
CA PRO A 202 -47.95 -22.71 9.29
C PRO A 202 -49.05 -21.96 10.06
N GLU A 203 -49.76 -22.62 10.98
CA GLU A 203 -50.74 -21.96 11.85
C GLU A 203 -50.09 -20.95 12.81
N ALA A 204 -48.88 -21.23 13.30
CA ALA A 204 -48.15 -20.31 14.18
C ALA A 204 -47.75 -19.05 13.41
N ALA A 205 -47.29 -19.20 12.16
CA ALA A 205 -47.00 -18.06 11.28
C ALA A 205 -48.26 -17.24 10.95
N ALA A 206 -49.40 -17.90 10.73
CA ALA A 206 -50.68 -17.22 10.52
C ALA A 206 -51.14 -16.42 11.74
N ILE A 207 -50.99 -16.99 12.95
CA ILE A 207 -51.28 -16.28 14.21
C ILE A 207 -50.33 -15.09 14.39
N ALA A 208 -49.03 -15.27 14.14
CA ALA A 208 -48.05 -14.20 14.25
C ALA A 208 -48.33 -13.04 13.27
N LEU A 209 -48.76 -13.36 12.03
CA LEU A 209 -49.19 -12.36 11.06
C LEU A 209 -50.44 -11.60 11.54
N GLY A 210 -51.43 -12.33 12.08
CA GLY A 210 -52.64 -11.72 12.64
C GLY A 210 -52.35 -10.77 13.80
N ASN A 211 -51.45 -11.15 14.70
CA ASN A 211 -51.02 -10.30 15.81
C ASN A 211 -50.27 -9.06 15.30
N PHE A 212 -49.33 -9.24 14.36
CA PHE A 212 -48.59 -8.14 13.76
C PHE A 212 -49.52 -7.08 13.15
N ILE A 213 -50.56 -7.51 12.42
CA ILE A 213 -51.50 -6.57 11.77
C ILE A 213 -52.43 -5.92 12.80
N SER A 214 -52.83 -6.67 13.84
CA SER A 214 -53.63 -6.10 14.93
C SER A 214 -52.88 -4.99 15.68
N ASP A 215 -51.56 -5.14 15.82
CA ASP A 215 -50.70 -4.17 16.48
C ASP A 215 -50.21 -3.05 15.54
N PHE A 216 -50.55 -3.09 14.24
CA PHE A 216 -50.01 -2.19 13.22
C PHE A 216 -50.19 -0.70 13.54
N GLU A 217 -51.34 -0.29 14.10
CA GLU A 217 -51.57 1.10 14.50
C GLU A 217 -50.63 1.57 15.62
N SER A 218 -50.14 0.65 16.46
CA SER A 218 -49.16 0.92 17.52
C SER A 218 -47.71 0.81 17.04
N LEU A 219 -47.48 0.12 15.91
CA LEU A 219 -46.17 -0.19 15.35
C LEU A 219 -45.70 0.80 14.27
N SER A 220 -46.49 1.84 13.95
CA SER A 220 -46.16 2.81 12.90
C SER A 220 -44.96 3.71 13.27
N TYR A 221 -43.76 3.19 13.16
CA TYR A 221 -42.53 3.96 13.20
C TYR A 221 -42.22 4.49 11.80
N LYS A 222 -42.40 5.81 11.64
CA LYS A 222 -42.18 6.62 10.41
C LYS A 222 -43.14 6.29 9.25
N LYS A 223 -43.57 7.34 8.53
CA LYS A 223 -44.43 7.25 7.35
C LYS A 223 -43.83 6.29 6.31
N GLY A 224 -44.43 5.10 6.12
CA GLY A 224 -44.15 4.24 4.97
C GLY A 224 -43.33 2.96 5.21
N SER A 225 -42.99 2.59 6.44
CA SER A 225 -42.15 1.40 6.72
C SER A 225 -42.55 0.66 8.00
N VAL A 226 -42.28 -0.65 8.06
CA VAL A 226 -42.33 -1.48 9.27
C VAL A 226 -40.98 -2.17 9.48
N ARG A 227 -40.61 -2.46 10.74
CA ARG A 227 -39.43 -3.26 11.07
C ARG A 227 -39.87 -4.68 11.46
N LEU A 228 -39.31 -5.68 10.79
CA LEU A 228 -39.61 -7.08 11.06
C LEU A 228 -38.75 -7.60 12.23
N ILE A 229 -39.38 -7.79 13.39
CA ILE A 229 -38.71 -8.30 14.62
C ILE A 229 -39.34 -9.58 15.18
N ASN A 230 -40.47 -10.03 14.61
CA ASN A 230 -41.18 -11.20 15.11
C ASN A 230 -40.47 -12.49 14.66
N GLU A 231 -39.99 -13.29 15.61
CA GLU A 231 -39.23 -14.53 15.36
C GLU A 231 -39.96 -15.52 14.47
N VAL A 232 -41.26 -15.73 14.70
CA VAL A 232 -42.07 -16.72 13.98
C VAL A 232 -42.22 -16.31 12.51
N LEU A 233 -42.41 -15.01 12.24
CA LEU A 233 -42.50 -14.50 10.87
C LEU A 233 -41.14 -14.55 10.17
N ILE A 234 -40.05 -14.14 10.83
CA ILE A 234 -38.70 -14.21 10.27
C ILE A 234 -38.35 -15.65 9.88
N ASP A 235 -38.60 -16.61 10.78
CA ASP A 235 -38.34 -18.03 10.54
C ASP A 235 -39.16 -18.56 9.36
N HIS A 236 -40.45 -18.20 9.26
CA HIS A 236 -41.30 -18.60 8.13
C HIS A 236 -40.77 -18.04 6.81
N ILE A 237 -40.46 -16.74 6.77
CA ILE A 237 -39.95 -16.05 5.57
C ILE A 237 -38.62 -16.66 5.13
N LEU A 238 -37.73 -16.96 6.08
CA LEU A 238 -36.44 -17.59 5.81
C LEU A 238 -36.59 -18.98 5.19
N ASN A 239 -37.44 -19.84 5.75
CA ASN A 239 -37.69 -21.18 5.19
C ASN A 239 -38.17 -21.08 3.73
N LEU A 240 -39.10 -20.16 3.43
CA LEU A 240 -39.59 -19.92 2.07
C LEU A 240 -38.50 -19.40 1.12
N ALA A 241 -37.68 -18.44 1.59
CA ALA A 241 -36.60 -17.89 0.78
C ALA A 241 -35.53 -18.95 0.47
N ILE A 242 -35.22 -19.83 1.42
CA ILE A 242 -34.26 -20.93 1.23
C ILE A 242 -34.79 -21.95 0.22
N ASP A 243 -36.07 -22.33 0.30
CA ASP A 243 -36.68 -23.24 -0.67
C ASP A 243 -36.55 -22.69 -2.10
N ILE A 244 -36.81 -21.39 -2.28
CA ILE A 244 -36.70 -20.72 -3.59
C ILE A 244 -35.24 -20.58 -4.03
N ALA A 245 -34.33 -20.26 -3.10
CA ALA A 245 -32.90 -20.18 -3.38
C ALA A 245 -32.35 -21.53 -3.88
N ILE A 246 -32.79 -22.66 -3.29
CA ILE A 246 -32.47 -24.01 -3.76
C ILE A 246 -33.00 -24.25 -5.17
N GLN A 247 -34.28 -23.94 -5.42
CA GLN A 247 -34.92 -24.15 -6.73
C GLN A 247 -34.21 -23.42 -7.87
N HIS A 248 -33.66 -22.24 -7.60
CA HIS A 248 -32.96 -21.40 -8.57
C HIS A 248 -31.43 -21.48 -8.49
N ASP A 249 -30.91 -22.29 -7.57
CA ASP A 249 -29.48 -22.49 -7.33
C ASP A 249 -28.70 -21.16 -7.17
N ILE A 250 -29.22 -20.29 -6.31
CA ILE A 250 -28.56 -19.05 -5.84
C ILE A 250 -28.19 -19.19 -4.35
N PRO A 251 -27.09 -18.57 -3.89
CA PRO A 251 -26.73 -18.58 -2.47
C PRO A 251 -27.66 -17.72 -1.60
N ILE A 252 -27.67 -18.02 -0.31
CA ILE A 252 -28.25 -17.17 0.73
C ILE A 252 -27.16 -16.78 1.73
N GLN A 253 -26.98 -15.48 1.93
CA GLN A 253 -26.02 -14.90 2.84
C GLN A 253 -26.67 -14.60 4.19
N PHE A 254 -25.94 -14.78 5.28
CA PHE A 254 -26.38 -14.47 6.63
C PHE A 254 -25.40 -13.51 7.29
N HIS A 255 -25.93 -12.41 7.81
CA HIS A 255 -25.18 -11.56 8.73
C HIS A 255 -24.84 -12.35 9.99
N THR A 256 -23.57 -12.37 10.40
CA THR A 256 -23.13 -13.06 11.63
C THR A 256 -22.06 -12.26 12.35
N GLY A 257 -21.91 -12.45 13.66
CA GLY A 257 -20.86 -11.79 14.42
C GLY A 257 -21.11 -10.29 14.59
N PHE A 258 -20.19 -9.44 14.15
CA PHE A 258 -20.10 -8.02 14.50
C PHE A 258 -21.27 -7.17 13.96
N GLY A 259 -21.73 -6.17 14.70
CA GLY A 259 -22.89 -5.32 14.36
C GLY A 259 -23.00 -4.07 15.25
N ASP A 260 -24.10 -3.33 15.12
CA ASP A 260 -24.35 -2.06 15.82
C ASP A 260 -24.94 -2.26 17.25
N SER A 261 -25.49 -1.19 17.85
CA SER A 261 -26.05 -1.24 19.21
C SER A 261 -27.40 -1.96 19.33
N ASP A 262 -28.13 -2.14 18.24
CA ASP A 262 -29.42 -2.84 18.23
C ASP A 262 -29.23 -4.37 18.14
N PHE A 263 -27.98 -4.83 18.08
CA PHE A 263 -27.59 -6.18 17.70
C PHE A 263 -27.24 -7.03 18.93
N ASP A 264 -27.89 -8.19 19.09
CA ASP A 264 -27.49 -9.19 20.10
C ASP A 264 -26.37 -10.07 19.56
N LEU A 265 -25.14 -9.79 20.01
CA LEU A 265 -23.95 -10.52 19.61
C LEU A 265 -24.04 -12.02 19.96
N ILE A 266 -24.68 -12.41 21.06
CA ILE A 266 -24.80 -13.83 21.43
C ILE A 266 -25.71 -14.55 20.43
N ALA A 267 -26.81 -13.91 20.06
CA ALA A 267 -27.78 -14.45 19.11
C ALA A 267 -27.24 -14.49 17.66
N SER A 268 -26.10 -13.85 17.38
CA SER A 268 -25.45 -13.84 16.06
C SER A 268 -24.36 -14.90 15.87
N ASN A 269 -24.19 -15.80 16.84
CA ASN A 269 -23.24 -16.91 16.73
C ASN A 269 -23.64 -17.85 15.57
N PRO A 270 -22.76 -18.07 14.56
CA PRO A 270 -23.09 -18.88 13.40
C PRO A 270 -23.41 -20.35 13.73
N LEU A 271 -22.97 -20.89 14.87
CA LEU A 271 -23.33 -22.26 15.28
C LEU A 271 -24.83 -22.47 15.45
N LEU A 272 -25.58 -21.41 15.72
CA LEU A 272 -27.04 -21.46 15.84
C LEU A 272 -27.71 -21.80 14.50
N LEU A 273 -27.03 -21.56 13.36
CA LEU A 273 -27.53 -21.95 12.03
C LEU A 273 -27.44 -23.45 11.77
N ARG A 274 -26.77 -24.24 12.63
CA ARG A 274 -26.55 -25.67 12.40
C ARG A 274 -27.83 -26.46 12.07
N PRO A 275 -28.95 -26.35 12.81
CA PRO A 275 -30.18 -27.08 12.48
C PRO A 275 -30.72 -26.72 11.09
N LEU A 276 -30.58 -25.46 10.68
CA LEU A 276 -31.01 -24.97 9.37
C LEU A 276 -30.11 -25.51 8.24
N ILE A 277 -28.79 -25.50 8.46
CA ILE A 277 -27.80 -26.07 7.53
C ILE A 277 -28.05 -27.57 7.32
N GLU A 278 -28.31 -28.31 8.41
CA GLU A 278 -28.59 -29.75 8.37
C GLU A 278 -29.93 -30.06 7.67
N LYS A 279 -30.96 -29.22 7.86
CA LYS A 279 -32.26 -29.36 7.19
C LYS A 279 -32.17 -29.15 5.67
N TYR A 280 -31.34 -28.20 5.23
CA TYR A 280 -31.25 -27.77 3.84
C TYR A 280 -29.87 -28.09 3.22
N PRO A 281 -29.51 -29.37 3.03
CA PRO A 281 -28.18 -29.75 2.54
C PRO A 281 -27.89 -29.25 1.11
N ASN A 282 -28.93 -28.90 0.34
CA ASN A 282 -28.80 -28.39 -1.03
C ASN A 282 -28.72 -26.85 -1.10
N ALA A 283 -28.99 -26.13 0.00
CA ALA A 283 -28.86 -24.68 0.03
C ALA A 283 -27.41 -24.26 0.23
N LYS A 284 -26.96 -23.21 -0.46
CA LYS A 284 -25.62 -22.64 -0.31
C LYS A 284 -25.65 -21.50 0.72
N PHE A 285 -25.24 -21.81 1.95
CA PHE A 285 -25.18 -20.85 3.05
C PHE A 285 -23.85 -20.08 3.03
N VAL A 286 -23.91 -18.75 3.08
CA VAL A 286 -22.71 -17.91 3.16
C VAL A 286 -22.74 -17.14 4.48
N ILE A 287 -21.77 -17.42 5.34
CA ILE A 287 -21.57 -16.77 6.64
C ILE A 287 -20.75 -15.49 6.39
N LEU A 288 -21.33 -14.33 6.70
CA LEU A 288 -20.68 -13.04 6.44
C LEU A 288 -19.92 -12.49 7.65
N HIS A 289 -19.06 -11.51 7.36
CA HIS A 289 -18.29 -10.67 8.27
C HIS A 289 -17.16 -11.41 9.00
N ALA A 290 -16.59 -12.44 8.36
CA ALA A 290 -15.72 -13.43 9.00
C ALA A 290 -16.33 -14.07 10.25
N ALA A 291 -17.64 -13.88 10.48
CA ALA A 291 -18.35 -14.10 11.74
C ALA A 291 -17.71 -13.48 12.98
N TYR A 292 -16.84 -12.47 12.88
CA TYR A 292 -16.08 -11.94 14.02
C TYR A 292 -17.00 -11.58 15.21
N PRO A 293 -16.76 -12.04 16.45
CA PRO A 293 -15.57 -12.77 16.95
C PRO A 293 -15.69 -14.30 16.89
N TYR A 294 -16.71 -14.85 16.24
CA TYR A 294 -16.98 -16.29 16.08
C TYR A 294 -16.30 -16.92 14.86
N THR A 295 -15.14 -16.38 14.48
CA THR A 295 -14.43 -16.76 13.26
C THR A 295 -14.12 -18.26 13.19
N ARG A 296 -13.66 -18.86 14.29
CA ARG A 296 -13.40 -20.31 14.37
C ARG A 296 -14.67 -21.15 14.20
N GLN A 297 -15.80 -20.68 14.73
CA GLN A 297 -17.08 -21.37 14.59
C GLN A 297 -17.54 -21.40 13.14
N ALA A 298 -17.38 -20.30 12.41
CA ALA A 298 -17.63 -20.25 10.97
C ALA A 298 -16.70 -21.21 10.20
N GLY A 299 -15.41 -21.19 10.53
CA GLY A 299 -14.43 -22.12 9.95
C GLY A 299 -14.79 -23.60 10.21
N TYR A 300 -15.24 -23.93 11.42
CA TYR A 300 -15.72 -25.27 11.76
C TYR A 300 -16.91 -25.68 10.90
N LEU A 301 -17.95 -24.85 10.79
CA LEU A 301 -19.13 -25.17 9.97
C LEU A 301 -18.75 -25.40 8.51
N ALA A 302 -17.91 -24.54 7.94
CA ALA A 302 -17.43 -24.68 6.57
C ALA A 302 -16.54 -25.91 6.34
N SER A 303 -15.81 -26.37 7.38
CA SER A 303 -14.98 -27.57 7.31
C SER A 303 -15.81 -28.87 7.26
N VAL A 304 -16.96 -28.91 7.96
CA VAL A 304 -17.75 -30.14 8.11
C VAL A 304 -19.00 -30.21 7.22
N TYR A 305 -19.53 -29.05 6.76
CA TYR A 305 -20.70 -29.00 5.88
C TYR A 305 -20.31 -28.56 4.47
N SER A 306 -20.62 -29.39 3.46
CA SER A 306 -20.29 -29.13 2.05
C SER A 306 -20.93 -27.86 1.49
N ASN A 307 -22.04 -27.44 2.08
CA ASN A 307 -22.91 -26.37 1.60
C ASN A 307 -22.76 -25.05 2.37
N VAL A 308 -21.73 -24.92 3.22
CA VAL A 308 -21.40 -23.71 3.98
C VAL A 308 -20.14 -23.05 3.42
N TYR A 309 -20.20 -21.74 3.25
CA TYR A 309 -19.14 -20.85 2.77
C TYR A 309 -18.99 -19.69 3.76
N VAL A 310 -17.83 -19.02 3.76
CA VAL A 310 -17.52 -17.93 4.70
C VAL A 310 -16.86 -16.79 3.94
N ASP A 311 -17.23 -15.55 4.22
CA ASP A 311 -16.48 -14.39 3.71
C ASP A 311 -15.44 -13.89 4.73
N ILE A 312 -14.64 -12.89 4.34
CA ILE A 312 -13.70 -12.22 5.25
C ILE A 312 -13.97 -10.72 5.39
N GLY A 313 -15.18 -10.26 5.09
CA GLY A 313 -15.55 -8.83 5.06
C GLY A 313 -15.76 -8.21 6.44
N LEU A 314 -16.06 -6.90 6.45
CA LEU A 314 -16.30 -6.05 7.63
C LEU A 314 -15.07 -5.82 8.54
N VAL A 315 -14.24 -6.83 8.76
CA VAL A 315 -13.02 -6.72 9.59
C VAL A 315 -11.98 -5.77 8.98
N PHE A 316 -12.03 -5.56 7.66
CA PHE A 316 -11.14 -4.69 6.88
C PHE A 316 -11.71 -3.32 6.59
N PRO A 317 -12.50 -2.72 7.49
CA PRO A 317 -11.72 -1.71 8.19
C PRO A 317 -11.97 -1.65 9.68
N LEU A 318 -12.82 -2.50 10.23
CA LEU A 318 -13.38 -2.23 11.56
C LEU A 318 -12.60 -2.82 12.75
N ILE A 319 -11.60 -3.68 12.51
CA ILE A 319 -10.73 -4.19 13.58
C ILE A 319 -9.25 -3.92 13.29
N PRO A 320 -8.37 -3.90 14.31
CA PRO A 320 -6.94 -3.63 14.12
C PRO A 320 -6.26 -4.66 13.22
N ALA A 321 -5.12 -4.29 12.61
CA ALA A 321 -4.35 -5.17 11.74
C ALA A 321 -4.01 -6.55 12.35
N SER A 322 -3.77 -6.62 13.66
CA SER A 322 -3.55 -7.88 14.37
C SER A 322 -4.81 -8.75 14.45
N GLY A 323 -5.98 -8.15 14.65
CA GLY A 323 -7.27 -8.83 14.64
C GLY A 323 -7.63 -9.34 13.25
N GLN A 324 -7.41 -8.52 12.23
CA GLN A 324 -7.55 -8.91 10.81
C GLN A 324 -6.73 -10.16 10.48
N GLN A 325 -5.44 -10.15 10.85
CA GLN A 325 -4.54 -11.29 10.65
C GLN A 325 -4.96 -12.51 11.50
N ALA A 326 -5.44 -12.29 12.72
CA ALA A 326 -5.94 -13.36 13.57
C ALA A 326 -7.18 -14.03 12.96
N SER A 327 -8.18 -13.26 12.53
CA SER A 327 -9.39 -13.81 11.90
C SER A 327 -9.08 -14.65 10.66
N LEU A 328 -8.22 -14.17 9.76
CA LEU A 328 -7.84 -14.94 8.58
C LEU A 328 -7.06 -16.22 8.94
N ARG A 329 -6.13 -16.14 9.90
CA ARG A 329 -5.43 -17.33 10.42
C ARG A 329 -6.39 -18.35 10.99
N GLU A 330 -7.31 -17.91 11.87
CA GLU A 330 -8.32 -18.77 12.50
C GLU A 330 -9.24 -19.45 11.50
N LEU A 331 -9.59 -18.79 10.38
CA LEU A 331 -10.31 -19.46 9.29
C LEU A 331 -9.44 -20.54 8.64
N LEU A 332 -8.20 -20.21 8.26
CA LEU A 332 -7.31 -21.14 7.57
C LEU A 332 -6.86 -22.33 8.42
N GLU A 333 -7.02 -22.29 9.76
CA GLU A 333 -6.76 -23.44 10.65
C GLU A 333 -7.50 -24.71 10.20
N ILE A 334 -8.77 -24.59 9.79
CA ILE A 334 -9.62 -25.73 9.44
C ILE A 334 -10.56 -25.51 8.25
N CYS A 335 -10.84 -24.26 7.87
CA CYS A 335 -11.74 -23.95 6.77
C CYS A 335 -11.06 -24.24 5.42
N PRO A 336 -11.68 -25.03 4.52
CA PRO A 336 -11.17 -25.22 3.18
C PRO A 336 -11.06 -23.88 2.43
N SER A 337 -9.88 -23.59 1.87
CA SER A 337 -9.61 -22.33 1.16
C SER A 337 -10.54 -22.06 -0.02
N ASN A 338 -11.13 -23.12 -0.62
CA ASN A 338 -12.10 -23.02 -1.70
C ASN A 338 -13.53 -22.64 -1.23
N LYS A 339 -13.71 -22.35 0.06
CA LYS A 339 -14.98 -21.90 0.66
C LYS A 339 -14.88 -20.52 1.31
N ILE A 340 -13.72 -19.87 1.21
CA ILE A 340 -13.46 -18.55 1.78
C ILE A 340 -13.54 -17.51 0.66
N SER A 341 -14.34 -16.45 0.82
CA SER A 341 -14.50 -15.40 -0.18
C SER A 341 -14.08 -14.03 0.35
N PHE A 342 -13.49 -13.20 -0.50
CA PHE A 342 -13.24 -11.80 -0.18
C PHE A 342 -14.52 -10.96 -0.30
N SER A 343 -14.73 -10.09 0.69
CA SER A 343 -15.72 -9.02 0.65
C SER A 343 -15.17 -7.81 1.41
N THR A 344 -15.65 -6.61 1.08
CA THR A 344 -15.30 -5.40 1.82
C THR A 344 -16.29 -5.11 2.94
N ASP A 345 -17.55 -5.48 2.73
CA ASP A 345 -18.70 -4.91 3.44
C ASP A 345 -18.73 -3.37 3.38
N GLY A 346 -18.13 -2.83 2.33
CA GLY A 346 -18.01 -1.39 2.07
C GLY A 346 -19.40 -0.79 1.86
N HIS A 347 -19.61 0.37 2.43
CA HIS A 347 -20.88 1.08 2.37
C HIS A 347 -20.65 2.59 2.35
N TYR A 348 -21.65 3.29 1.80
CA TYR A 348 -21.73 4.75 1.76
C TYR A 348 -20.61 5.45 0.96
N HIS A 349 -19.42 5.64 1.53
CA HIS A 349 -18.31 6.33 0.88
C HIS A 349 -17.34 5.35 0.21
N PRO A 350 -16.78 5.68 -0.97
CA PRO A 350 -15.91 4.78 -1.73
C PRO A 350 -14.57 4.48 -1.03
N GLU A 351 -14.16 5.31 -0.06
CA GLU A 351 -12.99 5.07 0.78
C GLU A 351 -13.12 3.81 1.64
N SER A 352 -14.34 3.38 1.99
CA SER A 352 -14.57 2.12 2.73
C SER A 352 -14.07 0.92 1.92
N PHE A 353 -14.44 0.87 0.64
CA PHE A 353 -14.00 -0.14 -0.34
C PHE A 353 -12.50 -0.10 -0.56
N TYR A 354 -11.93 1.10 -0.72
CA TYR A 354 -10.50 1.27 -0.92
C TYR A 354 -9.70 0.73 0.27
N VAL A 355 -10.02 1.18 1.48
CA VAL A 355 -9.32 0.76 2.69
C VAL A 355 -9.45 -0.74 2.89
N ALA A 356 -10.63 -1.32 2.66
CA ALA A 356 -10.86 -2.75 2.77
C ALA A 356 -10.09 -3.59 1.77
N ALA A 357 -10.07 -3.20 0.51
CA ALA A 357 -9.26 -3.88 -0.50
C ALA A 357 -7.77 -3.86 -0.16
N ILE A 358 -7.23 -2.71 0.26
CA ILE A 358 -5.80 -2.59 0.60
C ILE A 358 -5.46 -3.39 1.86
N GLN A 359 -6.23 -3.23 2.94
CA GLN A 359 -5.98 -3.96 4.19
C GLN A 359 -6.20 -5.47 4.05
N GLY A 360 -7.17 -5.89 3.23
CA GLY A 360 -7.39 -7.29 2.88
C GLY A 360 -6.20 -7.90 2.14
N ARG A 361 -5.66 -7.20 1.13
CA ARG A 361 -4.45 -7.63 0.40
C ARG A 361 -3.22 -7.71 1.31
N GLU A 362 -2.99 -6.70 2.16
CA GLU A 362 -1.91 -6.71 3.16
C GLU A 362 -2.00 -7.91 4.09
N THR A 363 -3.21 -8.19 4.59
CA THR A 363 -3.46 -9.29 5.52
C THR A 363 -3.29 -10.64 4.85
N LEU A 364 -3.87 -10.84 3.67
CA LEU A 364 -3.74 -12.06 2.90
C LEU A 364 -2.28 -12.37 2.57
N SER A 365 -1.54 -11.36 2.11
CA SER A 365 -0.12 -11.50 1.80
C SER A 365 0.70 -11.95 3.01
N LYS A 366 0.49 -11.30 4.15
CA LYS A 366 1.22 -11.60 5.38
C LYS A 366 0.89 -12.98 5.94
N VAL A 367 -0.40 -13.33 6.00
CA VAL A 367 -0.84 -14.62 6.55
C VAL A 367 -0.39 -15.78 5.68
N LEU A 368 -0.51 -15.66 4.35
CA LEU A 368 -0.06 -16.71 3.43
C LEU A 368 1.45 -16.88 3.42
N LEU A 369 2.21 -15.79 3.53
CA LEU A 369 3.66 -15.88 3.68
C LEU A 369 4.05 -16.61 4.98
N GLU A 370 3.40 -16.27 6.10
CA GLU A 370 3.61 -16.96 7.38
C GLU A 370 3.25 -18.45 7.28
N SER A 371 2.16 -18.79 6.57
CA SER A 371 1.77 -20.19 6.33
C SER A 371 2.85 -20.95 5.52
N VAL A 372 3.48 -20.29 4.54
CA VAL A 372 4.60 -20.87 3.79
C VAL A 372 5.84 -21.06 4.67
N GLU A 373 6.18 -20.06 5.48
CA GLU A 373 7.31 -20.10 6.42
C GLU A 373 7.14 -21.22 7.48
N ASN A 374 5.90 -21.50 7.88
CA ASN A 374 5.55 -22.60 8.79
C ASN A 374 5.49 -23.98 8.12
N GLY A 375 5.59 -24.05 6.79
CA GLY A 375 5.50 -25.30 6.01
C GLY A 375 4.07 -25.84 5.85
N GLU A 376 3.05 -25.00 6.04
CA GLU A 376 1.64 -25.35 5.84
C GLU A 376 1.27 -25.37 4.35
N PHE A 377 1.88 -24.47 3.57
CA PHE A 377 1.73 -24.39 2.12
C PHE A 377 3.09 -24.23 1.44
N SER A 378 3.23 -24.74 0.22
CA SER A 378 4.21 -24.24 -0.75
C SER A 378 3.80 -22.86 -1.29
N TYR A 379 4.72 -22.13 -1.92
CA TYR A 379 4.37 -20.87 -2.58
C TYR A 379 3.33 -21.02 -3.68
N GLU A 380 3.36 -22.13 -4.43
CA GLU A 380 2.37 -22.41 -5.47
C GLU A 380 0.97 -22.60 -4.87
N GLU A 381 0.88 -23.35 -3.76
CA GLU A 381 -0.37 -23.53 -3.02
C GLU A 381 -0.85 -22.21 -2.41
N ALA A 382 0.03 -21.41 -1.81
CA ALA A 382 -0.31 -20.10 -1.29
C ALA A 382 -0.84 -19.15 -2.39
N ILE A 383 -0.22 -19.14 -3.56
CA ILE A 383 -0.70 -18.38 -4.73
C ILE A 383 -2.09 -18.86 -5.17
N LYS A 384 -2.34 -20.16 -5.15
CA LYS A 384 -3.66 -20.74 -5.46
C LYS A 384 -4.70 -20.32 -4.42
N VAL A 385 -4.39 -20.42 -3.13
CA VAL A 385 -5.26 -19.98 -2.03
C VAL A 385 -5.59 -18.48 -2.18
N ALA A 386 -4.61 -17.64 -2.50
CA ALA A 386 -4.85 -16.21 -2.73
C ALA A 386 -5.87 -15.97 -3.84
N LYS A 387 -5.72 -16.62 -5.00
CA LYS A 387 -6.65 -16.48 -6.14
C LYS A 387 -8.05 -17.00 -5.80
N GLN A 388 -8.13 -18.10 -5.05
CA GLN A 388 -9.39 -18.65 -4.57
C GLN A 388 -10.17 -17.63 -3.75
N ILE A 389 -9.53 -17.09 -2.71
CA ILE A 389 -10.15 -16.13 -1.78
C ILE A 389 -10.53 -14.84 -2.51
N MET A 390 -9.62 -14.31 -3.32
CA MET A 390 -9.80 -13.01 -3.97
C MET A 390 -10.85 -13.01 -5.08
N PHE A 391 -11.03 -14.13 -5.81
CA PHE A 391 -11.79 -14.14 -7.05
C PHE A 391 -12.50 -15.47 -7.35
N GLU A 392 -11.77 -16.58 -7.39
CA GLU A 392 -12.27 -17.81 -8.03
C GLU A 392 -13.47 -18.42 -7.29
N ASN A 393 -13.46 -18.37 -5.96
CA ASN A 393 -14.55 -18.92 -5.14
C ASN A 393 -15.85 -18.16 -5.38
N SER A 394 -15.81 -16.83 -5.31
CA SER A 394 -16.98 -15.98 -5.56
C SER A 394 -17.45 -16.08 -7.01
N ASN A 395 -16.53 -16.11 -7.99
CA ASN A 395 -16.87 -16.27 -9.40
C ASN A 395 -17.66 -17.58 -9.65
N SER A 396 -17.25 -18.67 -9.00
CA SER A 396 -17.92 -19.97 -9.08
C SER A 396 -19.23 -20.01 -8.29
N LEU A 397 -19.22 -19.54 -7.03
CA LEU A 397 -20.37 -19.62 -6.12
C LEU A 397 -21.58 -18.83 -6.64
N TYR A 398 -21.32 -17.64 -7.19
CA TYR A 398 -22.34 -16.72 -7.72
C TYR A 398 -22.52 -16.81 -9.24
N LYS A 399 -21.87 -17.76 -9.93
CA LYS A 399 -21.98 -18.01 -11.38
C LYS A 399 -21.76 -16.77 -12.24
N LEU A 400 -20.75 -15.96 -11.90
CA LEU A 400 -20.52 -14.66 -12.53
C LEU A 400 -19.88 -14.80 -13.92
N ASN A 401 -19.24 -15.94 -14.22
CA ASN A 401 -18.58 -16.25 -15.49
C ASN A 401 -17.55 -15.18 -15.91
N LEU A 402 -16.89 -14.56 -14.93
CA LEU A 402 -15.87 -13.56 -15.17
C LEU A 402 -14.52 -14.20 -15.48
N ILE A 403 -13.78 -13.55 -16.38
CA ILE A 403 -12.36 -13.86 -16.62
C ILE A 403 -11.53 -12.88 -15.78
N PRO A 404 -10.60 -13.37 -14.94
CA PRO A 404 -9.81 -12.50 -14.08
C PRO A 404 -8.93 -11.58 -14.93
N LYS A 405 -9.12 -10.27 -14.79
CA LYS A 405 -8.25 -9.23 -15.38
C LYS A 405 -7.27 -8.77 -14.32
N GLN A 406 -6.00 -9.16 -14.45
CA GLN A 406 -4.96 -8.63 -13.57
C GLN A 406 -4.88 -7.11 -13.71
N ILE A 407 -4.65 -6.42 -12.60
CA ILE A 407 -4.27 -5.02 -12.61
C ILE A 407 -2.97 -4.93 -13.41
N ASP A 408 -2.97 -4.18 -14.50
CA ASP A 408 -1.79 -4.02 -15.34
C ASP A 408 -0.62 -3.54 -14.47
N ASN A 409 0.43 -4.36 -14.38
CA ASN A 409 1.60 -4.08 -13.57
C ASN A 409 2.44 -2.90 -14.11
N GLU A 410 2.10 -2.35 -15.28
CA GLU A 410 2.61 -1.02 -15.67
C GLU A 410 1.98 0.11 -14.84
N GLU A 411 0.82 -0.12 -14.21
CA GLU A 411 0.21 0.82 -13.27
C GLU A 411 0.55 0.51 -11.80
N TYR A 412 0.76 -0.76 -11.41
CA TYR A 412 1.15 -1.09 -10.02
C TYR A 412 2.65 -0.99 -9.73
N LYS A 413 3.51 -0.95 -10.75
CA LYS A 413 4.88 -0.43 -10.58
C LYS A 413 4.92 1.07 -10.30
N ASP A 414 3.80 1.79 -10.44
CA ASP A 414 3.82 3.24 -10.34
C ASP A 414 2.45 3.93 -10.13
N VAL A 415 1.62 3.48 -9.19
CA VAL A 415 0.43 4.27 -8.80
C VAL A 415 0.90 5.63 -8.25
N SER A 416 2.07 5.66 -7.61
CA SER A 416 2.66 6.88 -7.07
C SER A 416 3.22 7.84 -8.13
N GLY A 417 3.90 7.40 -9.18
CA GLY A 417 4.61 8.28 -10.11
C GLY A 417 3.72 8.90 -11.18
N LYS A 418 2.75 8.19 -11.76
CA LYS A 418 1.74 8.80 -12.65
C LYS A 418 0.89 9.84 -11.90
N GLN A 419 0.50 9.55 -10.66
CA GLN A 419 -0.17 10.53 -9.79
C GLN A 419 0.76 11.69 -9.39
N ARG A 420 2.05 11.41 -9.10
CA ARG A 420 3.08 12.45 -8.87
C ARG A 420 3.23 13.35 -10.09
N ILE A 421 3.19 12.83 -11.32
CA ILE A 421 3.26 13.66 -12.53
C ILE A 421 2.07 14.61 -12.61
N VAL A 422 0.85 14.13 -12.34
CA VAL A 422 -0.33 15.00 -12.29
C VAL A 422 -0.17 16.07 -11.21
N LYS A 423 0.31 15.70 -10.02
CA LYS A 423 0.63 16.64 -8.93
C LYS A 423 1.67 17.67 -9.35
N LEU A 424 2.78 17.25 -9.96
CA LEU A 424 3.86 18.11 -10.43
C LEU A 424 3.35 19.10 -11.48
N LYS A 425 2.50 18.66 -12.43
CA LYS A 425 1.86 19.55 -13.40
C LYS A 425 0.99 20.60 -12.70
N LYS A 426 0.18 20.20 -11.71
CA LYS A 426 -0.61 21.14 -10.89
C LYS A 426 0.25 22.12 -10.10
N MET A 427 1.44 21.70 -9.65
CA MET A 427 2.45 22.55 -9.01
C MET A 427 3.21 23.46 -9.99
N GLY A 428 2.88 23.43 -11.29
CA GLY A 428 3.49 24.27 -12.32
C GLY A 428 4.80 23.74 -12.91
N VAL A 429 5.13 22.46 -12.67
CA VAL A 429 6.29 21.81 -13.29
C VAL A 429 6.05 21.64 -14.79
N LYS A 430 7.02 22.07 -15.58
CA LYS A 430 7.00 22.03 -17.05
C LYS A 430 8.03 21.04 -17.62
N PHE A 431 9.06 20.72 -16.86
CA PHE A 431 10.20 19.94 -17.35
C PHE A 431 10.61 18.86 -16.36
N VAL A 432 11.05 17.72 -16.88
CA VAL A 432 11.63 16.63 -16.08
C VAL A 432 13.08 16.43 -16.49
N ARG A 433 13.98 16.46 -15.50
CA ARG A 433 15.39 16.12 -15.63
C ARG A 433 15.53 14.59 -15.51
N ILE A 434 15.91 13.94 -16.61
CA ILE A 434 16.22 12.52 -16.70
C ILE A 434 17.68 12.34 -16.30
N GLY A 435 17.90 12.11 -15.01
CA GLY A 435 19.21 12.17 -14.42
C GLY A 435 19.86 10.81 -14.19
N PHE A 436 21.19 10.82 -14.27
CA PHE A 436 22.02 9.65 -14.08
C PHE A 436 23.38 10.02 -13.51
N MET A 437 23.95 9.09 -12.75
CA MET A 437 25.34 9.16 -12.30
C MET A 437 26.22 8.35 -13.24
N GLU A 438 27.32 8.93 -13.69
CA GLU A 438 28.33 8.19 -14.47
C GLU A 438 29.52 7.75 -13.57
N CYS A 439 30.44 6.95 -14.11
CA CYS A 439 31.50 6.29 -13.34
C CYS A 439 32.51 7.25 -12.66
N SER A 440 32.66 8.49 -13.12
CA SER A 440 33.49 9.55 -12.54
C SER A 440 32.77 10.39 -11.47
N ASN A 441 31.58 9.95 -11.03
CA ASN A 441 30.76 10.59 -9.99
C ASN A 441 30.28 12.01 -10.37
N GLN A 442 30.10 12.26 -11.67
CA GLN A 442 29.39 13.42 -12.18
C GLN A 442 27.92 13.09 -12.42
N TYR A 443 27.05 13.93 -11.87
CA TYR A 443 25.63 13.86 -12.14
C TYR A 443 25.32 14.55 -13.46
N ARG A 444 24.72 13.82 -14.39
CA ARG A 444 24.33 14.30 -15.72
C ARG A 444 22.83 14.13 -15.91
N PHE A 445 22.20 14.96 -16.72
CA PHE A 445 20.78 14.79 -17.02
C PHE A 445 20.42 15.35 -18.39
N HIS A 446 19.35 14.79 -18.96
CA HIS A 446 18.64 15.37 -20.09
C HIS A 446 17.37 16.07 -19.61
N ILE A 447 16.98 17.18 -20.21
CA ILE A 447 15.73 17.86 -19.87
C ILE A 447 14.69 17.57 -20.95
N VAL A 448 13.50 17.12 -20.54
CA VAL A 448 12.37 16.91 -21.44
C VAL A 448 11.13 17.66 -20.94
N PRO A 449 10.22 18.11 -21.83
CA PRO A 449 8.90 18.58 -21.42
C PRO A 449 8.15 17.48 -20.66
N ILE A 450 7.41 17.86 -19.61
CA ILE A 450 6.70 16.90 -18.74
C ILE A 450 5.63 16.08 -19.50
N ASP A 451 5.03 16.63 -20.55
CA ASP A 451 4.10 15.90 -21.42
C ASP A 451 4.83 14.82 -22.24
N ARG A 452 6.02 15.14 -22.78
CA ARG A 452 6.86 14.15 -23.48
C ARG A 452 7.33 13.06 -22.51
N PHE A 453 7.67 13.45 -21.28
CA PHE A 453 8.03 12.49 -20.23
C PHE A 453 6.90 11.50 -20.00
N GLN A 454 5.70 12.02 -19.71
CA GLN A 454 4.51 11.23 -19.43
C GLN A 454 4.09 10.33 -20.60
N ASN A 455 4.04 10.89 -21.81
CA ASN A 455 3.45 10.20 -22.95
C ASN A 455 4.40 9.21 -23.63
N TYR A 456 5.72 9.32 -23.42
CA TYR A 456 6.68 8.54 -24.18
C TYR A 456 7.83 7.97 -23.34
N ILE A 457 8.52 8.82 -22.58
CA ILE A 457 9.80 8.44 -21.94
C ILE A 457 9.61 7.41 -20.83
N ILE A 458 8.50 7.44 -20.11
CA ILE A 458 8.18 6.44 -19.07
C ILE A 458 8.21 5.02 -19.65
N ASN A 459 7.54 4.82 -20.78
CA ASN A 459 7.40 3.50 -21.38
C ASN A 459 8.62 3.15 -22.24
N SER A 460 9.09 4.09 -23.06
CA SER A 460 10.10 3.82 -24.08
C SER A 460 11.53 4.08 -23.63
N GLY A 461 11.73 4.70 -22.46
CA GLY A 461 13.03 5.22 -22.02
C GLY A 461 13.54 6.39 -22.88
N LEU A 462 14.69 6.93 -22.49
CA LEU A 462 15.40 7.96 -23.27
C LEU A 462 16.70 7.37 -23.83
N THR A 463 16.90 7.49 -25.14
CA THR A 463 18.14 7.03 -25.78
C THR A 463 19.32 7.93 -25.37
N ASN A 464 20.46 7.32 -25.07
CA ASN A 464 21.70 8.00 -24.70
C ASN A 464 22.91 7.28 -25.32
N MET A 465 23.99 8.00 -25.58
CA MET A 465 25.24 7.40 -26.08
C MET A 465 25.93 6.60 -24.97
N ARG A 466 26.48 5.42 -25.28
CA ARG A 466 27.21 4.61 -24.28
C ARG A 466 28.42 5.33 -23.69
N ALA A 467 29.12 6.12 -24.50
CA ALA A 467 30.23 6.98 -24.07
C ALA A 467 29.91 7.87 -22.87
N ASN A 468 28.66 8.33 -22.73
CA ASN A 468 28.24 9.23 -21.65
C ASN A 468 28.34 8.60 -20.25
N THR A 469 28.55 7.28 -20.17
CA THR A 469 28.75 6.55 -18.90
C THR A 469 30.19 6.58 -18.41
N ALA A 470 31.14 7.04 -19.23
CA ALA A 470 32.57 6.89 -18.98
C ALA A 470 33.39 8.16 -19.25
N PHE A 471 32.75 9.32 -19.41
CA PHE A 471 33.49 10.58 -19.57
C PHE A 471 34.19 10.97 -18.26
N PRO A 472 35.47 11.35 -18.32
CA PRO A 472 36.21 11.78 -17.15
C PRO A 472 35.74 13.17 -16.69
N TYR A 473 36.00 13.49 -15.43
CA TYR A 473 35.51 14.74 -14.85
C TYR A 473 36.11 16.01 -15.50
N TYR A 474 37.28 15.88 -16.16
CA TYR A 474 38.05 17.00 -16.70
C TYR A 474 37.79 17.30 -18.18
N GLY A 475 36.96 16.52 -18.87
CA GLY A 475 36.63 16.79 -20.27
C GLY A 475 35.78 15.73 -20.94
N ASP A 476 35.17 16.11 -22.05
CA ASP A 476 34.32 15.22 -22.86
C ASP A 476 35.18 14.40 -23.86
N VAL A 477 36.16 13.66 -23.32
CA VAL A 477 37.07 12.80 -24.09
C VAL A 477 37.08 11.41 -23.47
N LEU A 478 36.85 10.37 -24.28
CA LEU A 478 36.93 8.99 -23.82
C LEU A 478 38.39 8.56 -23.61
N PRO A 479 38.76 8.05 -22.41
CA PRO A 479 40.06 7.43 -22.21
C PRO A 479 40.22 6.15 -23.03
N GLU A 480 41.45 5.85 -23.46
CA GLU A 480 41.76 4.59 -24.12
C GLU A 480 41.48 3.39 -23.20
N ASN A 481 41.04 2.26 -23.77
CA ASN A 481 40.83 0.98 -23.07
C ASN A 481 39.75 0.97 -21.96
N ILE A 482 38.77 1.87 -21.98
CA ILE A 482 37.71 1.94 -20.95
C ILE A 482 36.52 0.97 -21.17
N GLY A 483 36.55 0.18 -22.25
CA GLY A 483 35.52 -0.83 -22.55
C GLY A 483 34.23 -0.27 -23.17
N VAL A 484 34.13 1.06 -23.36
CA VAL A 484 33.08 1.72 -24.15
C VAL A 484 33.72 2.65 -25.19
N ASN A 485 33.02 2.92 -26.29
CA ASN A 485 33.45 3.80 -27.37
C ASN A 485 32.33 4.77 -27.78
N GLU A 486 32.56 5.60 -28.78
CA GLU A 486 31.59 6.60 -29.28
C GLU A 486 30.42 5.98 -30.07
N THR A 487 30.45 4.67 -30.30
CA THR A 487 29.41 3.96 -31.07
C THR A 487 28.43 3.23 -30.16
N GLY A 488 27.20 3.10 -30.64
CA GLY A 488 26.14 2.40 -29.95
C GLY A 488 25.41 3.26 -28.93
N GLU A 489 24.28 2.74 -28.48
CA GLU A 489 23.34 3.44 -27.62
C GLU A 489 23.01 2.60 -26.39
N LEU A 490 22.54 3.28 -25.35
CA LEU A 490 21.86 2.69 -24.22
C LEU A 490 20.52 3.40 -24.02
N LEU A 491 19.67 2.79 -23.22
CA LEU A 491 18.40 3.34 -22.84
C LEU A 491 18.43 3.76 -21.37
N LEU A 492 18.13 5.03 -21.10
CA LEU A 492 17.89 5.56 -19.77
C LEU A 492 16.43 5.27 -19.41
N LYS A 493 16.21 4.27 -18.56
CA LYS A 493 14.88 3.86 -18.11
C LYS A 493 14.53 4.57 -16.79
N PRO A 494 13.53 5.48 -16.76
CA PRO A 494 13.17 6.21 -15.54
C PRO A 494 12.71 5.30 -14.41
N ASP A 495 13.20 5.57 -13.20
CA ASP A 495 12.73 4.98 -11.96
C ASP A 495 11.79 5.98 -11.27
N LEU A 496 10.49 5.79 -11.46
CA LEU A 496 9.46 6.75 -11.02
C LEU A 496 9.33 6.86 -9.50
N SER A 497 9.86 5.88 -8.75
CA SER A 497 9.98 5.97 -7.29
C SER A 497 10.87 7.14 -6.85
N THR A 498 11.80 7.57 -7.72
CA THR A 498 12.75 8.67 -7.50
C THR A 498 12.27 10.01 -8.06
N LEU A 499 11.08 10.06 -8.69
CA LEU A 499 10.54 11.28 -9.27
C LEU A 499 10.24 12.31 -8.17
N ILE A 500 10.87 13.48 -8.29
CA ILE A 500 10.89 14.48 -7.23
C ILE A 500 10.79 15.92 -7.77
N HIS A 501 10.09 16.80 -7.05
CA HIS A 501 10.06 18.24 -7.35
C HIS A 501 11.38 18.91 -6.96
N LEU A 502 11.78 19.95 -7.70
CA LEU A 502 12.96 20.76 -7.36
C LEU A 502 12.50 22.13 -6.83
N PRO A 503 12.44 22.35 -5.51
CA PRO A 503 11.92 23.61 -4.94
C PRO A 503 12.78 24.83 -5.32
N TYR A 504 14.09 24.65 -5.48
CA TYR A 504 14.99 25.68 -5.99
C TYR A 504 14.80 25.96 -7.49
N ASN A 505 14.16 25.08 -8.25
CA ASN A 505 13.79 25.35 -9.64
C ASN A 505 12.36 24.88 -9.91
N PRO A 506 11.34 25.66 -9.48
CA PRO A 506 9.97 25.17 -9.34
C PRO A 506 9.33 24.60 -10.62
N LYS A 507 9.83 24.99 -11.80
CA LYS A 507 9.35 24.49 -13.10
C LYS A 507 9.94 23.12 -13.47
N HIS A 508 10.83 22.57 -12.65
CA HIS A 508 11.55 21.32 -12.93
C HIS A 508 11.25 20.26 -11.87
N ALA A 509 11.21 19.01 -12.34
CA ALA A 509 11.31 17.81 -11.53
C ALA A 509 12.57 17.04 -11.94
N ASN A 510 12.98 16.07 -11.13
CA ASN A 510 14.09 15.18 -11.39
C ASN A 510 13.66 13.72 -11.22
N VAL A 511 14.21 12.83 -12.04
CA VAL A 511 14.03 11.37 -11.91
C VAL A 511 15.36 10.68 -12.20
N GLN A 512 15.73 9.71 -11.39
CA GLN A 512 16.88 8.85 -11.62
C GLN A 512 16.53 7.73 -12.60
N VAL A 513 17.53 7.12 -13.23
CA VAL A 513 17.32 6.10 -14.26
C VAL A 513 18.21 4.87 -14.09
N PHE A 514 17.72 3.72 -14.52
CA PHE A 514 18.55 2.56 -14.82
C PHE A 514 19.07 2.65 -16.26
N PHE A 515 20.23 2.04 -16.53
CA PHE A 515 20.74 1.87 -17.89
C PHE A 515 20.35 0.48 -18.39
N GLU A 516 19.73 0.45 -19.55
CA GLU A 516 19.38 -0.78 -20.26
C GLU A 516 20.12 -0.82 -21.60
N ASN A 517 20.41 -2.03 -22.08
CA ASN A 517 20.98 -2.22 -23.41
C ASN A 517 19.98 -1.75 -24.47
N LYS A 518 20.44 -0.86 -25.34
CA LYS A 518 19.78 -0.58 -26.62
C LYS A 518 20.71 -1.11 -27.70
N LEU A 519 20.38 -2.28 -28.26
CA LEU A 519 21.19 -2.78 -29.37
C LEU A 519 20.93 -1.96 -30.62
N THR A 520 22.02 -1.66 -31.31
CA THR A 520 22.11 -0.89 -32.53
C THR A 520 22.81 -1.73 -33.60
N PRO A 521 22.75 -1.39 -34.91
CA PRO A 521 23.40 -2.20 -35.96
C PRO A 521 24.90 -2.46 -35.77
N VAL A 522 25.59 -1.67 -34.93
CA VAL A 522 27.00 -1.90 -34.60
C VAL A 522 27.21 -3.03 -33.57
N ASP A 523 26.15 -3.48 -32.91
CA ASP A 523 26.20 -4.56 -31.92
C ASP A 523 26.13 -5.93 -32.61
N PRO A 524 27.04 -6.88 -32.30
CA PRO A 524 27.02 -8.23 -32.89
C PRO A 524 25.73 -9.02 -32.64
N GLN A 525 24.98 -8.63 -31.61
CA GLN A 525 23.71 -9.21 -31.18
C GLN A 525 22.48 -8.49 -31.77
N PHE A 526 22.68 -7.44 -32.58
CA PHE A 526 21.59 -6.71 -33.21
C PHE A 526 20.73 -7.63 -34.08
N GLY A 527 19.41 -7.60 -33.87
CA GLY A 527 18.46 -8.48 -34.55
C GLY A 527 18.39 -9.92 -34.00
N LYS A 528 19.13 -10.25 -32.93
CA LYS A 528 19.16 -11.59 -32.29
C LYS A 528 18.61 -11.62 -30.86
N ILE A 529 17.94 -10.56 -30.43
CA ILE A 529 17.46 -10.40 -29.05
C ILE A 529 16.16 -11.19 -28.84
N ASP A 530 16.12 -11.98 -27.76
CA ASP A 530 14.87 -12.26 -27.06
C ASP A 530 14.60 -11.10 -26.08
N ASN A 531 13.35 -10.65 -25.89
CA ASN A 531 13.02 -9.63 -24.87
C ASN A 531 13.19 -10.17 -23.44
N SER A 532 14.11 -11.11 -23.21
CA SER A 532 14.41 -11.64 -21.89
C SER A 532 15.04 -10.54 -21.03
N PRO A 533 14.76 -10.55 -19.72
CA PRO A 533 15.31 -9.58 -18.78
C PRO A 533 16.84 -9.50 -18.80
N ASN A 534 17.54 -10.60 -19.11
CA ASN A 534 19.00 -10.66 -19.14
C ASN A 534 19.60 -9.87 -20.33
N SER A 535 18.94 -9.89 -21.48
CA SER A 535 19.38 -9.17 -22.69
C SER A 535 19.32 -7.65 -22.51
N LEU A 536 18.48 -7.15 -21.60
CA LEU A 536 18.28 -5.72 -21.32
C LEU A 536 19.26 -5.13 -20.30
N VAL A 537 20.02 -5.94 -19.56
CA VAL A 537 20.91 -5.43 -18.49
C VAL A 537 22.16 -4.77 -19.07
N PHE A 538 22.37 -3.48 -18.80
CA PHE A 538 23.64 -2.80 -19.10
C PHE A 538 24.63 -3.00 -17.92
N PRO A 539 25.78 -3.69 -18.11
CA PRO A 539 26.66 -4.09 -17.01
C PRO A 539 27.28 -2.94 -16.21
N LEU A 540 27.43 -1.76 -16.82
CA LEU A 540 28.03 -0.58 -16.18
C LEU A 540 26.99 0.33 -15.51
N CYS A 541 25.75 -0.11 -15.34
CA CYS A 541 24.75 0.68 -14.61
C CYS A 541 25.05 0.67 -13.10
N PRO A 542 25.44 1.80 -12.48
CA PRO A 542 25.81 1.80 -11.05
C PRO A 542 24.64 1.42 -10.14
N ARG A 543 23.41 1.83 -10.49
CA ARG A 543 22.19 1.44 -9.75
C ARG A 543 21.93 -0.06 -9.83
N THR A 544 22.07 -0.67 -11.02
CA THR A 544 21.87 -2.12 -11.19
C THR A 544 22.96 -2.90 -10.46
N CYS A 545 24.21 -2.46 -10.52
CA CYS A 545 25.31 -3.06 -9.76
C CYS A 545 25.01 -3.04 -8.26
N LEU A 546 24.59 -1.89 -7.71
CA LEU A 546 24.23 -1.77 -6.29
C LEU A 546 23.02 -2.65 -5.95
N LYS A 547 21.98 -2.65 -6.79
CA LYS A 547 20.79 -3.50 -6.62
C LYS A 547 21.17 -4.99 -6.56
N ASN A 548 22.01 -5.47 -7.48
CA ASN A 548 22.48 -6.86 -7.51
C ASN A 548 23.27 -7.22 -6.25
N ILE A 549 24.10 -6.30 -5.72
CA ILE A 549 24.83 -6.51 -4.46
C ILE A 549 23.86 -6.63 -3.27
N ILE A 550 22.84 -5.77 -3.20
CA ILE A 550 21.81 -5.83 -2.15
C ILE A 550 21.06 -7.17 -2.21
N GLU A 551 20.66 -7.58 -3.42
CA GLU A 551 19.95 -8.84 -3.63
C GLU A 551 20.80 -10.06 -3.29
N SER A 552 22.07 -10.07 -3.69
CA SER A 552 23.02 -11.15 -3.34
C SER A 552 23.27 -11.20 -1.84
N ALA A 553 23.44 -10.07 -1.16
CA ALA A 553 23.60 -10.05 0.29
C ALA A 553 22.37 -10.58 1.03
N CYS A 554 21.16 -10.20 0.58
CA CYS A 554 19.92 -10.70 1.15
C CYS A 554 19.77 -12.21 0.92
N LYS A 555 19.99 -12.67 -0.31
CA LYS A 555 19.72 -14.05 -0.73
C LYS A 555 20.80 -15.03 -0.28
N ASP A 556 22.06 -14.67 -0.50
CA ASP A 556 23.19 -15.60 -0.31
C ASP A 556 23.73 -15.54 1.13
N LEU A 557 23.53 -14.42 1.83
CA LEU A 557 24.04 -14.20 3.18
C LEU A 557 22.95 -13.94 4.23
N GLY A 558 21.69 -13.74 3.85
CA GLY A 558 20.60 -13.46 4.80
C GLY A 558 20.71 -12.09 5.48
N ILE A 559 21.37 -11.12 4.83
CA ILE A 559 21.69 -9.81 5.41
C ILE A 559 20.97 -8.69 4.65
N THR A 560 20.47 -7.71 5.40
CA THR A 560 20.00 -6.41 4.88
C THR A 560 20.90 -5.27 5.34
N PHE A 561 20.99 -4.22 4.54
CA PHE A 561 21.79 -3.05 4.83
C PHE A 561 20.95 -1.81 5.12
N LEU A 562 21.48 -0.94 5.97
CA LEU A 562 20.98 0.40 6.25
C LEU A 562 22.15 1.38 6.14
N ILE A 563 21.97 2.46 5.38
CA ILE A 563 23.03 3.42 5.05
C ILE A 563 22.64 4.81 5.53
N GLY A 564 23.40 5.37 6.47
CA GLY A 564 23.35 6.79 6.86
C GLY A 564 24.39 7.59 6.10
N THR A 565 24.16 8.88 5.87
CA THR A 565 25.16 9.75 5.23
C THR A 565 25.28 11.12 5.88
N GLU A 566 26.52 11.61 5.98
CA GLU A 566 26.81 12.98 6.38
C GLU A 566 27.53 13.68 5.23
N PHE A 567 27.23 14.94 4.95
CA PHE A 567 27.85 15.69 3.85
C PHE A 567 28.55 16.90 4.42
N GLU A 568 29.86 16.97 4.23
CA GLU A 568 30.61 18.19 4.48
C GLU A 568 30.81 18.96 3.18
N PHE A 569 30.66 20.27 3.25
CA PHE A 569 30.85 21.18 2.12
C PHE A 569 31.33 22.53 2.64
N VAL A 570 31.94 23.30 1.75
CA VAL A 570 32.39 24.68 2.03
C VAL A 570 31.61 25.65 1.16
N LEU A 571 31.11 26.71 1.77
CA LEU A 571 30.52 27.85 1.07
C LEU A 571 31.58 28.94 0.89
N LEU A 572 31.73 29.41 -0.35
CA LEU A 572 32.75 30.34 -0.78
C LEU A 572 32.15 31.56 -1.49
N LYS A 573 32.66 32.76 -1.17
CA LYS A 573 32.40 34.00 -1.92
C LYS A 573 33.16 34.04 -3.25
N ASP A 574 34.39 33.52 -3.25
CA ASP A 574 35.24 33.37 -4.43
C ASP A 574 36.00 32.03 -4.36
N THR A 575 36.42 31.52 -5.51
CA THR A 575 37.15 30.24 -5.64
C THR A 575 38.63 30.43 -5.91
N MET A 576 39.06 31.59 -6.44
CA MET A 576 40.45 31.84 -6.86
C MET A 576 40.92 33.26 -6.47
N PRO A 577 41.55 33.44 -5.28
CA PRO A 577 41.75 32.45 -4.23
C PRO A 577 40.42 32.08 -3.54
N PRO A 578 40.34 30.92 -2.87
CA PRO A 578 39.13 30.54 -2.15
C PRO A 578 38.89 31.49 -0.97
N VAL A 579 37.73 32.14 -0.94
CA VAL A 579 37.32 33.06 0.14
C VAL A 579 36.08 32.48 0.83
N PRO A 580 36.14 32.06 2.10
CA PRO A 580 35.00 31.48 2.80
C PRO A 580 33.92 32.51 3.11
N VAL A 581 32.68 32.05 3.29
CA VAL A 581 31.55 32.92 3.67
C VAL A 581 31.68 33.45 5.11
N ASP A 582 32.28 32.66 6.00
CA ASP A 582 32.60 32.97 7.40
C ASP A 582 33.90 32.26 7.85
N ASP A 583 34.32 32.52 9.08
CA ASP A 583 35.52 31.96 9.73
C ASP A 583 35.21 31.21 11.03
N THR A 584 33.97 30.74 11.20
CA THR A 584 33.51 30.11 12.44
C THR A 584 34.12 28.73 12.66
N VAL A 585 34.28 28.32 13.92
CA VAL A 585 34.88 27.02 14.25
C VAL A 585 33.83 25.93 14.50
N TYR A 586 34.31 24.69 14.69
CA TYR A 586 33.49 23.49 14.85
C TYR A 586 32.40 23.64 15.93
N VAL A 587 31.13 23.59 15.52
CA VAL A 587 29.94 23.62 16.40
C VAL A 587 29.92 24.86 17.33
N GLU A 588 30.56 25.95 16.91
CA GLU A 588 30.56 27.21 17.67
C GLU A 588 29.22 27.93 17.52
N ALA A 589 28.63 28.40 18.62
CA ALA A 589 27.35 29.12 18.61
C ALA A 589 27.37 30.37 17.71
N SER A 590 28.52 31.03 17.57
CA SER A 590 28.70 32.21 16.71
C SER A 590 28.43 31.93 15.23
N SER A 591 28.54 30.67 14.78
CA SER A 591 28.23 30.28 13.40
C SER A 591 26.79 30.58 13.00
N PHE A 592 25.88 30.59 13.99
CA PHE A 592 24.47 30.93 13.79
C PHE A 592 24.16 32.42 14.05
N HIS A 593 25.18 33.26 14.28
CA HIS A 593 25.04 34.72 14.29
C HIS A 593 25.42 35.36 12.95
N VAL A 594 25.94 34.57 12.00
CA VAL A 594 26.28 35.03 10.65
C VAL A 594 25.06 34.86 9.75
N SER A 595 24.26 35.94 9.61
CA SER A 595 22.94 35.91 8.96
C SER A 595 22.94 35.20 7.59
N ASN A 596 23.90 35.51 6.71
CA ASN A 596 23.91 34.94 5.37
C ASN A 596 24.18 33.43 5.34
N SER A 597 25.07 32.90 6.18
CA SER A 597 25.35 31.47 6.22
C SER A 597 24.16 30.68 6.76
N VAL A 598 23.48 31.22 7.79
CA VAL A 598 22.30 30.61 8.39
C VAL A 598 21.15 30.53 7.40
N GLU A 599 20.83 31.62 6.71
CA GLU A 599 19.75 31.65 5.72
C GLU A 599 19.97 30.63 4.59
N ILE A 600 21.23 30.44 4.16
CA ILE A 600 21.57 29.43 3.15
C ILE A 600 21.34 28.02 3.70
N LEU A 601 21.78 27.73 4.93
CA LEU A 601 21.62 26.41 5.54
C LEU A 601 20.15 26.07 5.81
N ASP A 602 19.39 27.01 6.39
CA ASP A 602 17.96 26.83 6.66
C ASP A 602 17.21 26.50 5.37
N ARG A 603 17.51 27.23 4.28
CA ARG A 603 16.90 27.00 2.98
C ARG A 603 17.32 25.68 2.34
N ILE A 604 18.58 25.26 2.52
CA ILE A 604 19.01 23.92 2.12
C ILE A 604 18.17 22.87 2.85
N VAL A 605 18.05 22.97 4.18
CA VAL A 605 17.31 22.00 5.00
C VAL A 605 15.83 21.98 4.63
N GLU A 606 15.19 23.14 4.49
CA GLU A 606 13.79 23.27 4.05
C GLU A 606 13.56 22.57 2.69
N PHE A 607 14.44 22.83 1.72
CA PHE A 607 14.30 22.24 0.39
C PHE A 607 14.55 20.74 0.38
N LEU A 608 15.48 20.24 1.19
CA LEU A 608 15.68 18.80 1.39
C LEU A 608 14.43 18.15 2.01
N GLN A 609 13.79 18.80 2.98
CA GLN A 609 12.55 18.30 3.59
C GLN A 609 11.38 18.26 2.60
N LEU A 610 11.20 19.31 1.79
CA LEU A 610 10.22 19.32 0.68
C LEU A 610 10.48 18.21 -0.35
N GLN A 611 11.72 17.76 -0.42
CA GLN A 611 12.21 16.65 -1.24
C GLN A 611 12.15 15.29 -0.52
N GLY A 612 11.53 15.19 0.66
CA GLY A 612 11.44 13.92 1.40
C GLY A 612 12.79 13.40 1.92
N ILE A 613 13.77 14.29 2.06
CA ILE A 613 15.07 14.04 2.68
C ILE A 613 15.06 14.68 4.05
N GLU A 614 14.87 13.84 5.06
CA GLU A 614 14.92 14.24 6.45
C GLU A 614 16.39 14.49 6.87
N VAL A 615 16.62 15.67 7.43
CA VAL A 615 17.90 16.11 7.99
C VAL A 615 17.86 15.91 9.50
N GLU A 616 18.75 15.09 10.04
CA GLU A 616 18.84 14.83 11.48
C GLU A 616 19.59 15.96 12.20
N GLN A 617 20.68 16.44 11.59
CA GLN A 617 21.56 17.44 12.17
C GLN A 617 22.21 18.28 11.06
N PHE A 618 22.49 19.53 11.37
CA PHE A 618 23.37 20.38 10.56
C PHE A 618 24.08 21.38 11.47
N HIS A 619 25.35 21.69 11.16
CA HIS A 619 26.19 22.55 12.00
C HIS A 619 27.43 23.06 11.24
N SER A 620 28.09 24.09 11.79
CA SER A 620 29.44 24.48 11.36
C SER A 620 30.45 23.38 11.64
N ASN A 621 31.45 23.25 10.79
CA ASN A 621 32.44 22.19 10.84
C ASN A 621 33.87 22.78 10.91
N GLY A 622 34.89 21.95 11.07
CA GLY A 622 36.24 22.36 11.52
C GLY A 622 37.09 23.22 10.57
N ALA A 623 36.52 23.91 9.58
CA ALA A 623 37.23 24.86 8.72
C ALA A 623 36.36 26.09 8.37
N PRO A 624 36.95 27.24 8.02
CA PRO A 624 36.22 28.44 7.60
C PRO A 624 35.18 28.18 6.51
N GLY A 625 33.93 28.62 6.73
CA GLY A 625 32.81 28.45 5.80
C GLY A 625 32.41 26.99 5.56
N LYS A 626 32.90 26.04 6.39
CA LYS A 626 32.61 24.61 6.25
C LYS A 626 31.41 24.23 7.11
N PHE A 627 30.51 23.47 6.51
CA PHE A 627 29.30 22.97 7.16
C PHE A 627 29.16 21.47 7.01
N LYS A 628 28.33 20.88 7.85
CA LYS A 628 27.92 19.47 7.77
C LYS A 628 26.40 19.36 7.79
N ILE A 629 25.85 18.47 6.96
CA ILE A 629 24.45 18.03 7.01
C ILE A 629 24.42 16.51 7.19
N VAL A 630 23.64 16.02 8.15
CA VAL A 630 23.42 14.59 8.43
C VAL A 630 22.02 14.22 8.00
N THR A 631 21.89 13.19 7.16
CA THR A 631 20.58 12.71 6.68
C THR A 631 20.21 11.36 7.29
N THR A 632 18.91 11.10 7.45
CA THR A 632 18.43 9.86 8.06
C THR A 632 18.88 8.61 7.29
N PRO A 633 19.23 7.51 7.98
CA PRO A 633 19.58 6.26 7.32
C PRO A 633 18.46 5.68 6.46
N LYS A 634 18.81 5.14 5.28
CA LYS A 634 17.87 4.49 4.34
C LYS A 634 18.47 3.22 3.74
N SER A 635 17.66 2.43 3.03
CA SER A 635 18.17 1.29 2.27
C SER A 635 19.18 1.77 1.20
N PRO A 636 20.16 0.94 0.79
CA PRO A 636 21.35 1.45 0.10
C PRO A 636 21.06 2.18 -1.22
N LEU A 637 20.11 1.69 -2.03
CA LEU A 637 19.75 2.34 -3.28
C LEU A 637 19.09 3.71 -3.05
N ILE A 638 18.18 3.80 -2.07
CA ILE A 638 17.53 5.07 -1.70
C ILE A 638 18.56 6.05 -1.12
N ALA A 639 19.48 5.58 -0.29
CA ALA A 639 20.54 6.40 0.28
C ALA A 639 21.45 6.98 -0.82
N ALA A 640 21.84 6.17 -1.82
CA ALA A 640 22.61 6.63 -2.97
C ALA A 640 21.86 7.71 -3.77
N ASP A 641 20.55 7.58 -3.96
CA ASP A 641 19.75 8.58 -4.68
C ASP A 641 19.66 9.89 -3.92
N LYS A 642 19.50 9.81 -2.59
CA LYS A 642 19.45 10.97 -1.72
C LYS A 642 20.78 11.72 -1.70
N VAL A 643 21.92 11.03 -1.75
CA VAL A 643 23.25 11.68 -1.90
C VAL A 643 23.27 12.63 -3.10
N VAL A 644 22.74 12.18 -4.24
CA VAL A 644 22.70 12.99 -5.47
C VAL A 644 21.83 14.22 -5.28
N VAL A 645 20.60 14.03 -4.79
CA VAL A 645 19.64 15.13 -4.57
C VAL A 645 20.16 16.12 -3.54
N THR A 646 20.78 15.65 -2.45
CA THR A 646 21.36 16.51 -1.41
C THR A 646 22.45 17.41 -1.98
N ARG A 647 23.40 16.86 -2.74
CA ARG A 647 24.48 17.64 -3.36
C ARG A 647 23.95 18.67 -4.34
N GLN A 648 23.02 18.29 -5.21
CA GLN A 648 22.40 19.21 -6.17
C GLN A 648 21.70 20.37 -5.45
N THR A 649 20.93 20.08 -4.40
CA THR A 649 20.23 21.10 -3.61
C THR A 649 21.20 22.08 -2.95
N ILE A 650 22.30 21.59 -2.39
CA ILE A 650 23.35 22.45 -1.82
C ILE A 650 23.95 23.36 -2.89
N TYR A 651 24.29 22.82 -4.07
CA TYR A 651 24.83 23.63 -5.17
C TYR A 651 23.85 24.69 -5.65
N ASP A 652 22.59 24.32 -5.88
CA ASP A 652 21.56 25.24 -6.40
C ASP A 652 21.21 26.34 -5.38
N VAL A 653 21.03 26.00 -4.09
CA VAL A 653 20.74 27.01 -3.06
C VAL A 653 21.91 27.97 -2.87
N ALA A 654 23.15 27.45 -2.83
CA ALA A 654 24.34 28.28 -2.76
C ALA A 654 24.44 29.25 -3.95
N ALA A 655 24.21 28.74 -5.17
CA ALA A 655 24.21 29.56 -6.38
C ALA A 655 23.12 30.64 -6.36
N GLN A 656 21.93 30.34 -5.85
CA GLN A 656 20.84 31.33 -5.67
C GLN A 656 21.19 32.42 -4.67
N ALA A 657 21.98 32.10 -3.65
CA ALA A 657 22.49 33.07 -2.68
C ALA A 657 23.73 33.83 -3.17
N GLY A 658 24.17 33.62 -4.42
CA GLY A 658 25.33 34.32 -5.00
C GLY A 658 26.68 33.81 -4.50
N VAL A 659 26.73 32.64 -3.85
CA VAL A 659 27.96 32.00 -3.36
C VAL A 659 28.21 30.67 -4.10
N LYS A 660 29.37 30.06 -3.85
CA LYS A 660 29.75 28.76 -4.43
C LYS A 660 29.83 27.71 -3.33
N ALA A 661 29.07 26.63 -3.45
CA ALA A 661 29.32 25.43 -2.66
C ALA A 661 30.41 24.59 -3.32
N THR A 662 31.33 24.05 -2.52
CA THR A 662 32.34 23.09 -2.96
C THR A 662 32.44 21.91 -2.02
N PHE A 663 32.63 20.74 -2.60
CA PHE A 663 32.90 19.50 -1.86
C PHE A 663 34.36 19.05 -2.04
N VAL A 664 35.20 19.86 -2.71
CA VAL A 664 36.63 19.55 -2.96
C VAL A 664 37.31 19.10 -1.66
N PRO A 665 38.14 18.04 -1.66
CA PRO A 665 38.62 17.42 -0.42
C PRO A 665 39.51 18.32 0.43
N LYS A 666 40.19 19.28 -0.20
CA LYS A 666 41.15 20.16 0.45
C LYS A 666 41.09 21.57 -0.16
N PRO A 667 40.04 22.37 0.14
CA PRO A 667 39.88 23.70 -0.44
C PRO A 667 40.91 24.69 0.10
N PHE A 668 41.34 24.50 1.36
CA PHE A 668 42.40 25.28 2.00
C PHE A 668 43.55 24.37 2.40
N LYS A 669 44.78 24.72 2.00
CA LYS A 669 45.97 23.88 2.20
C LYS A 669 46.24 23.57 3.67
N GLU A 670 46.07 24.55 4.55
CA GLU A 670 46.44 24.48 5.97
C GLU A 670 45.25 24.19 6.92
N GLN A 671 44.04 23.90 6.39
CA GLN A 671 42.83 23.63 7.21
C GLN A 671 42.40 22.16 7.12
N VAL A 672 41.50 21.69 7.98
CA VAL A 672 40.98 20.31 7.90
C VAL A 672 40.31 20.04 6.54
N GLY A 673 40.35 18.78 6.08
CA GLY A 673 39.78 18.39 4.79
C GLY A 673 38.25 18.34 4.80
N THR A 674 37.64 18.25 3.63
CA THR A 674 36.19 18.03 3.42
C THR A 674 35.93 16.58 3.03
N GLY A 675 34.89 15.95 3.56
CA GLY A 675 34.40 14.67 3.08
C GLY A 675 32.90 14.47 3.32
N ALA A 676 32.24 13.61 2.56
CA ALA A 676 31.00 12.99 3.01
C ALA A 676 31.34 11.83 3.96
N HIS A 677 30.35 11.27 4.66
CA HIS A 677 30.42 10.13 5.58
C HIS A 677 29.29 9.17 5.17
N VAL A 678 29.54 7.86 5.21
CA VAL A 678 28.65 6.77 4.80
C VAL A 678 28.60 5.73 5.91
N HIS A 679 27.58 5.79 6.74
CA HIS A 679 27.40 4.88 7.84
C HIS A 679 26.74 3.59 7.35
N LEU A 680 27.45 2.46 7.33
CA LEU A 680 26.93 1.15 6.96
C LEU A 680 26.49 0.40 8.23
N SER A 681 25.21 0.06 8.33
CA SER A 681 24.71 -0.94 9.27
C SER A 681 24.19 -2.13 8.50
N PHE A 682 24.27 -3.31 9.10
CA PHE A 682 23.69 -4.50 8.50
C PHE A 682 23.01 -5.36 9.56
N LYS A 683 21.98 -6.09 9.14
CA LYS A 683 21.14 -6.91 10.02
C LYS A 683 20.82 -8.25 9.36
N GLU A 684 20.95 -9.33 10.13
CA GLU A 684 20.49 -10.67 9.75
C GLU A 684 18.95 -10.75 9.78
N ILE A 685 18.36 -11.29 8.72
CA ILE A 685 16.90 -11.34 8.51
C ILE A 685 16.24 -12.37 9.43
N ASN A 686 16.87 -13.53 9.65
CA ASN A 686 16.31 -14.69 10.36
C ASN A 686 17.04 -14.96 11.68
N LYS A 687 16.99 -14.03 12.63
CA LYS A 687 17.71 -14.13 13.92
C LYS A 687 17.04 -15.15 14.86
N SER A 688 17.18 -16.45 14.59
CA SER A 688 16.62 -17.53 15.42
C SER A 688 17.52 -17.94 16.60
N GLN A 689 18.81 -17.56 16.62
CA GLN A 689 19.69 -17.80 17.76
C GLN A 689 20.68 -16.64 17.97
N LYS A 690 20.81 -16.19 19.23
CA LYS A 690 22.00 -15.41 19.64
C LYS A 690 23.18 -16.36 19.58
N ILE A 691 24.06 -16.20 18.60
CA ILE A 691 25.39 -16.82 18.63
C ILE A 691 26.12 -16.19 19.83
N VAL A 692 26.21 -16.92 20.94
CA VAL A 692 27.04 -16.51 22.08
C VAL A 692 28.48 -16.84 21.72
N ASP A 693 29.16 -15.80 21.24
CA ASP A 693 30.59 -15.86 20.95
C ASP A 693 31.35 -15.09 22.02
N ASN A 694 32.31 -15.75 22.69
CA ASN A 694 33.15 -15.15 23.73
C ASN A 694 34.37 -14.40 23.15
N HIS A 695 34.36 -14.05 21.88
CA HIS A 695 35.42 -13.26 21.27
C HIS A 695 35.62 -11.90 21.98
N PRO A 696 36.86 -11.45 22.26
CA PRO A 696 37.13 -10.22 23.01
C PRO A 696 36.49 -8.94 22.43
N SER A 697 36.25 -8.93 21.10
CA SER A 697 35.63 -7.79 20.41
C SER A 697 34.13 -7.64 20.66
N ARG A 698 33.46 -8.66 21.25
CA ARG A 698 31.99 -8.74 21.43
C ARG A 698 31.15 -8.65 20.15
N LEU A 699 31.81 -8.72 18.99
CA LEU A 699 31.16 -8.74 17.68
C LEU A 699 30.72 -10.16 17.32
N SER A 700 29.68 -10.31 16.51
CA SER A 700 29.29 -11.59 15.91
C SER A 700 30.32 -12.08 14.87
N PRO A 701 30.34 -13.38 14.53
CA PRO A 701 31.17 -13.89 13.45
C PRO A 701 30.94 -13.19 12.09
N TYR A 702 29.69 -12.81 11.78
CA TYR A 702 29.35 -12.08 10.56
C TYR A 702 29.94 -10.66 10.56
N GLU A 703 29.84 -9.95 11.67
CA GLU A 703 30.43 -8.61 11.84
C GLU A 703 31.95 -8.63 11.67
N ARG A 704 32.62 -9.57 12.31
CA ARG A 704 34.08 -9.71 12.15
C ARG A 704 34.46 -10.06 10.71
N SER A 705 33.70 -10.92 10.04
CA SER A 705 33.94 -11.30 8.65
C SER A 705 33.73 -10.14 7.69
N PHE A 706 32.67 -9.34 7.90
CA PHE A 706 32.39 -8.14 7.12
C PHE A 706 33.54 -7.13 7.26
N ILE A 707 33.93 -6.84 8.49
CA ILE A 707 35.08 -5.97 8.82
C ILE A 707 36.36 -6.49 8.16
N ALA A 708 36.64 -7.79 8.26
CA ALA A 708 37.83 -8.38 7.66
C ALA A 708 37.84 -8.20 6.14
N GLY A 709 36.69 -8.37 5.48
CA GLY A 709 36.53 -8.12 4.05
C GLY A 709 36.81 -6.66 3.68
N VAL A 710 36.26 -5.70 4.44
CA VAL A 710 36.53 -4.27 4.23
C VAL A 710 38.03 -3.99 4.37
N LEU A 711 38.67 -4.43 5.46
CA LEU A 711 40.11 -4.24 5.68
C LEU A 711 40.97 -4.90 4.61
N HIS A 712 40.58 -6.08 4.12
CA HIS A 712 41.28 -6.80 3.07
C HIS A 712 41.25 -6.03 1.74
N HIS A 713 40.09 -5.48 1.37
CA HIS A 713 39.90 -4.76 0.11
C HIS A 713 40.24 -3.27 0.19
N ILE A 714 40.81 -2.81 1.31
CA ILE A 714 40.86 -1.39 1.63
C ILE A 714 41.66 -0.54 0.65
N LYS A 715 42.74 -1.11 0.10
CA LYS A 715 43.55 -0.45 -0.93
C LYS A 715 42.78 -0.27 -2.25
N ALA A 716 41.94 -1.23 -2.62
CA ALA A 716 41.09 -1.14 -3.81
C ALA A 716 39.94 -0.16 -3.59
N ILE A 717 39.34 -0.20 -2.40
CA ILE A 717 38.35 0.76 -1.92
C ILE A 717 38.88 2.19 -2.07
N CYS A 718 40.12 2.49 -1.62
CA CYS A 718 40.77 3.81 -1.79
C CYS A 718 40.67 4.40 -3.21
N ALA A 719 40.81 3.58 -4.26
CA ALA A 719 40.76 4.07 -5.64
C ALA A 719 39.40 4.72 -6.00
N PHE A 720 38.30 4.22 -5.43
CA PHE A 720 36.97 4.73 -5.76
C PHE A 720 36.63 6.03 -5.06
N ALA A 721 37.11 6.22 -3.84
CA ALA A 721 36.59 7.34 -3.08
C ALA A 721 37.68 8.22 -2.43
N LEU A 722 38.94 7.96 -2.77
CA LEU A 722 40.00 8.97 -2.91
C LEU A 722 40.35 9.14 -4.41
N PRO A 723 39.40 9.58 -5.26
CA PRO A 723 39.54 9.46 -6.71
C PRO A 723 40.48 10.50 -7.32
N THR A 724 41.02 11.43 -6.53
CA THR A 724 41.87 12.54 -6.99
C THR A 724 43.10 12.69 -6.11
N ASP A 725 44.19 13.24 -6.66
CA ASP A 725 45.42 13.54 -5.92
C ASP A 725 45.16 14.41 -4.68
N LEU A 726 44.25 15.39 -4.80
CA LEU A 726 43.81 16.24 -3.69
C LEU A 726 43.11 15.45 -2.57
N SER A 727 42.54 14.28 -2.87
CA SER A 727 41.95 13.42 -1.84
C SER A 727 43.03 12.77 -0.97
N TYR A 728 44.23 12.55 -1.50
CA TYR A 728 45.36 12.01 -0.75
C TYR A 728 46.08 13.07 0.07
N THR A 729 46.08 14.33 -0.33
CA THR A 729 46.73 15.43 0.45
C THR A 729 46.07 15.70 1.80
N ARG A 730 44.82 15.25 2.00
CA ARG A 730 44.16 15.27 3.32
C ARG A 730 44.49 14.06 4.18
N ILE A 731 45.12 13.00 3.67
CA ILE A 731 45.48 11.81 4.48
C ILE A 731 46.81 12.05 5.18
N VAL A 732 46.78 12.96 6.14
CA VAL A 732 47.91 13.34 6.99
C VAL A 732 47.40 13.62 8.39
N ASP A 733 48.29 13.55 9.37
CA ASP A 733 47.93 13.79 10.77
C ASP A 733 47.36 15.21 10.96
N ASN A 734 46.49 15.39 11.95
CA ASN A 734 45.82 16.65 12.29
C ASN A 734 44.84 17.21 11.24
N CYS A 735 44.51 16.48 10.16
CA CYS A 735 43.49 16.90 9.18
C CYS A 735 42.07 16.35 9.46
N TRP A 736 41.88 15.69 10.61
CA TRP A 736 40.64 15.00 11.02
C TRP A 736 40.16 13.98 9.98
N THR A 737 41.15 13.41 9.32
CA THR A 737 41.11 12.38 8.32
C THR A 737 42.20 11.43 8.74
N GLY A 738 41.85 10.18 8.94
CA GLY A 738 42.83 9.27 9.48
C GLY A 738 43.92 8.89 8.46
N SER A 739 45.10 8.50 8.95
CA SER A 739 46.30 8.18 8.17
C SER A 739 46.74 6.72 8.24
N GLN A 740 46.03 5.86 8.99
CA GLN A 740 46.42 4.46 9.27
C GLN A 740 45.31 3.46 8.91
N ILE A 741 45.68 2.21 8.58
CA ILE A 741 44.72 1.11 8.35
C ILE A 741 44.61 0.31 9.65
N CYS A 742 43.49 0.41 10.36
CA CYS A 742 43.27 -0.24 11.65
C CYS A 742 41.77 -0.45 11.95
N TRP A 743 41.46 -1.25 12.99
CA TRP A 743 40.10 -1.49 13.50
C TRP A 743 40.03 -1.29 15.04
N ASN A 744 39.06 -0.51 15.59
CA ASN A 744 38.80 -0.41 17.04
C ASN A 744 37.36 0.04 17.43
N VAL A 745 36.83 -0.46 18.56
CA VAL A 745 35.49 -0.12 19.09
C VAL A 745 35.47 1.32 19.61
N GLU A 746 34.40 2.08 19.30
CA GLU A 746 34.13 3.47 19.75
C GLU A 746 35.23 4.50 19.47
N ASN A 747 36.34 4.06 18.88
CA ASN A 747 37.39 4.94 18.48
C ASN A 747 36.98 5.56 17.16
N ARG A 748 36.51 6.80 17.26
CA ARG A 748 36.27 7.65 16.10
C ARG A 748 37.56 7.64 15.28
N LEU A 749 38.71 8.13 15.74
CA LEU A 749 39.96 8.19 14.94
C LEU A 749 40.50 6.88 14.29
N ILE A 750 40.05 5.69 14.75
CA ILE A 750 40.61 4.37 14.37
C ILE A 750 39.57 3.48 13.63
N PHE A 751 38.28 3.86 13.59
CA PHE A 751 37.25 3.38 12.62
C PHE A 751 36.74 4.43 11.65
N GLU A 752 37.40 5.57 11.56
CA GLU A 752 36.90 6.74 10.85
C GLU A 752 37.22 6.81 9.36
N TYR A 753 37.37 5.68 8.67
CA TYR A 753 37.95 5.70 7.32
C TYR A 753 36.92 5.36 6.26
N PHE A 754 36.71 6.32 5.34
CA PHE A 754 37.26 6.29 3.97
C PHE A 754 36.65 7.46 3.20
N PHE A 755 37.40 8.24 2.40
CA PHE A 755 36.86 8.98 1.24
C PHE A 755 36.32 10.42 1.36
N PHE A 756 36.11 11.04 0.19
CA PHE A 756 34.98 11.94 -0.08
C PHE A 756 33.61 11.46 0.48
N TYR A 757 33.54 10.32 1.18
CA TYR A 757 32.43 9.47 1.68
C TYR A 757 32.86 8.53 2.87
N LYS A 758 33.29 9.06 4.04
CA LYS A 758 33.71 8.40 5.30
C LYS A 758 32.86 7.20 5.73
N ILE A 759 33.30 5.98 5.43
CA ILE A 759 32.51 4.79 5.77
C ILE A 759 32.57 4.50 7.29
N MET A 760 31.45 4.55 8.02
CA MET A 760 31.37 4.14 9.43
C MET A 760 30.52 2.88 9.57
N VAL A 761 31.03 1.82 10.19
CA VAL A 761 30.23 0.60 10.37
C VAL A 761 29.57 0.64 11.76
N HIS A 762 28.24 0.81 11.80
CA HIS A 762 27.46 0.69 13.04
C HIS A 762 26.82 -0.69 13.12
N ILE A 763 26.96 -1.32 14.27
CA ILE A 763 26.44 -2.65 14.56
C ILE A 763 25.27 -2.45 15.52
N VAL A 764 24.04 -2.73 15.07
CA VAL A 764 22.79 -2.49 15.81
C VAL A 764 22.15 -3.80 16.27
#